data_AF-A0A098DJP8-F1
#
_entry.id   AF-A0A098DJP8-F1
#
_cell.length_a   1.000
_cell.length_b   1.000
_cell.length_c   1.000
_cell.angle_alpha   90.00
_cell.angle_beta   90.00
_cell.angle_gamma   90.00
#
_symmetry.space_group_name_H-M   'P 1'
#
loop_
_entity.id
_entity.type
_entity.pdbx_description
1 polymer ?
#
loop_
_entity_poly.entity_id
_entity_poly.type
_entity_poly.pdbx_seq_one_letter_code
_entity_poly.pdbx_strand_id
1 'polypeptide(L)'
;MTQKVAETHVLRPGAISTGRAKHACFNHIMSIIALHGLDATSPETWIGWKVDGDPNSGDVNWLEDKHMLPRFMPDSRILTYQWNANYDAYASSDRFSGHATSLLQDLHADRFSECRSNCPIIFIVSCFGGLLLAQALVIASHPTEPGHRQHSSILRHTIGAAFLGTPFGGSPLDDLANQFGNLIHSDKYKFPVMCVYETRHTDLSAYKRRLGANFSSMGLDENYHGIVVDSKSATISGMEAYGFDVRHNMLHKFNDSNDVNFKKIRHWLVKTADIAGETLGCKASNDRPVNDLYDDRSHSGSKSDTRLFDLPGSRVRKNPRKPEAREKLYNKLHFKTLGERYKNIWPAHRATCKWLLKNKEYQAWLDKGKLEDHHGVLWLKGNPGTGKSTLMKFAVSKLSMENPKDIHIFFFFNARGDALEQSTVGMYQSLLHQLFSQIPRLKYVFDDFAQFDLPETDIYESWALQTLESLLMHAISELGSHKLWVFVDALDEGNEKEVRKMITFFGGLGKEAKDANVDMRVLFASRHYPQITISHKVEIILESEKEHYLDIKRYVQSELYIKDGMTAQGIQDEVINRASGFFLWVVLVVEILNETAAKGMNQKEKLKELPDHLSTLFEGILTRDRENMKGTLLCIQWVLFSRKPLTREELYYAILHGANEKETRSWAADYVTIEIMDAFILTCSKGLVQFSGETAQFIHETVRDFLIHDNGMQLIASDATKSIKGAAHDTLKSCCLNCISSTLKIIWGSGRPVRFDNLDRLRGIYDSIVESGRKNYSKSKPLYKTPFLHYALFHLLHHANAAEAGGVSQVSFIQAFQLRSWVYLRKVFLELGTFNSLRSTFLYTLAEEGLGSLIMAMLHADPGKTPHLLVEELLRHEDVELNFRDAEKGRTPMWCDAEEGYEAIVKLLLERQGVDVESKDTEYGQTPLCVAARFGHREVVRLMLVSNRVVLGSQDLQGQTAWTWAIIRQDDAMMEMLGNI
;
A
#
# COMPACT_ATOMS: atom_id res chain seq x y z
N MET A 1 -11.78 -59.88 6.95
CA MET A 1 -11.51 -58.64 7.72
C MET A 1 -11.07 -57.58 6.73
N THR A 2 -11.96 -56.66 6.37
CA THR A 2 -11.64 -55.50 5.53
C THR A 2 -10.69 -54.59 6.32
N GLN A 3 -9.45 -54.42 5.82
CA GLN A 3 -8.51 -53.44 6.36
C GLN A 3 -9.16 -52.05 6.32
N LYS A 4 -9.30 -51.41 7.49
CA LYS A 4 -9.62 -49.99 7.56
C LYS A 4 -8.49 -49.21 6.90
N VAL A 5 -8.83 -48.28 6.01
CA VAL A 5 -7.88 -47.35 5.36
C VAL A 5 -8.38 -45.94 5.66
N ALA A 6 -7.48 -45.04 6.05
CA ALA A 6 -7.79 -43.63 6.29
C ALA A 6 -8.39 -42.96 5.02
N GLU A 7 -9.41 -42.12 5.20
CA GLU A 7 -9.97 -41.30 4.11
C GLU A 7 -9.26 -39.94 4.04
N THR A 8 -8.97 -39.49 2.82
CA THR A 8 -8.35 -38.18 2.55
C THR A 8 -9.38 -37.22 1.98
N HIS A 9 -9.52 -36.02 2.57
CA HIS A 9 -10.46 -34.99 2.09
C HIS A 9 -9.75 -33.62 1.94
N VAL A 10 -10.15 -32.82 0.95
CA VAL A 10 -9.61 -31.47 0.72
C VAL A 10 -10.53 -30.43 1.34
N LEU A 11 -10.03 -29.66 2.31
CA LEU A 11 -10.75 -28.57 2.94
C LEU A 11 -10.36 -27.24 2.27
N ARG A 12 -11.35 -26.45 1.84
CA ARG A 12 -11.16 -25.15 1.17
C ARG A 12 -11.81 -24.02 1.98
N PRO A 13 -11.23 -22.81 1.99
CA PRO A 13 -11.80 -21.64 2.63
C PRO A 13 -13.23 -21.38 2.16
N GLY A 14 -14.16 -21.28 3.12
CA GLY A 14 -15.57 -21.00 2.84
C GLY A 14 -16.36 -22.16 2.22
N ALA A 15 -15.85 -23.40 2.23
CA ALA A 15 -16.60 -24.57 1.79
C ALA A 15 -17.71 -24.93 2.80
N ILE A 16 -18.92 -24.44 2.59
CA ILE A 16 -20.12 -25.09 3.15
C ILE A 16 -20.25 -26.42 2.41
N SER A 17 -20.32 -27.55 3.12
CA SER A 17 -20.47 -28.87 2.52
C SER A 17 -21.80 -28.98 1.75
N THR A 18 -21.83 -28.54 0.51
CA THR A 18 -22.97 -28.72 -0.39
C THR A 18 -22.83 -30.07 -1.07
N GLY A 19 -23.30 -31.14 -0.43
CA GLY A 19 -23.37 -32.44 -1.08
C GLY A 19 -23.59 -33.58 -0.10
N ARG A 20 -24.74 -34.25 -0.25
CA ARG A 20 -25.09 -35.52 0.39
C ARG A 20 -23.97 -36.57 0.23
N ALA A 21 -23.05 -36.67 1.18
CA ALA A 21 -22.29 -37.89 1.42
C ALA A 21 -23.08 -38.70 2.46
N LYS A 22 -23.59 -39.86 2.04
CA LYS A 22 -24.29 -40.81 2.91
C LYS A 22 -23.44 -41.11 4.15
N HIS A 23 -24.06 -40.97 5.31
CA HIS A 23 -23.52 -41.36 6.61
C HIS A 23 -22.85 -42.74 6.56
N ALA A 24 -21.53 -42.75 6.71
CA ALA A 24 -20.82 -43.75 7.48
C ALA A 24 -20.06 -42.98 8.56
N CYS A 25 -20.57 -43.01 9.79
CA CYS A 25 -19.85 -42.51 10.96
C CYS A 25 -18.69 -43.50 11.21
N PHE A 26 -17.59 -43.34 10.47
CA PHE A 26 -16.37 -44.06 10.77
C PHE A 26 -15.80 -43.48 12.07
N ASN A 27 -15.61 -44.35 13.07
CA ASN A 27 -14.92 -44.06 14.34
C ASN A 27 -13.44 -43.72 14.08
N HIS A 28 -13.17 -42.56 13.49
CA HIS A 28 -11.83 -42.01 13.41
C HIS A 28 -11.49 -41.34 14.74
N ILE A 29 -10.32 -41.68 15.29
CA ILE A 29 -9.92 -41.30 16.64
C ILE A 29 -9.10 -39.99 16.61
N MET A 30 -8.62 -39.54 15.44
CA MET A 30 -7.84 -38.31 15.27
C MET A 30 -7.91 -37.73 13.85
N SER A 31 -7.60 -36.43 13.71
CA SER A 31 -7.47 -35.72 12.43
C SER A 31 -6.02 -35.29 12.18
N ILE A 32 -5.48 -35.59 11.00
CA ILE A 32 -4.21 -35.10 10.49
C ILE A 32 -4.50 -34.00 9.47
N ILE A 33 -3.93 -32.81 9.65
CA ILE A 33 -4.21 -31.64 8.82
C ILE A 33 -2.92 -31.15 8.17
N ALA A 34 -2.87 -31.22 6.85
CA ALA A 34 -1.73 -30.89 6.03
C ALA A 34 -1.88 -29.50 5.38
N LEU A 35 -0.94 -28.58 5.60
CA LEU A 35 -0.93 -27.24 5.02
C LEU A 35 0.25 -27.07 4.06
N HIS A 36 -0.01 -26.57 2.86
CA HIS A 36 1.03 -26.29 1.86
C HIS A 36 1.71 -24.93 2.09
N GLY A 37 2.86 -24.72 1.45
CA GLY A 37 3.64 -23.47 1.48
C GLY A 37 3.24 -22.44 0.40
N LEU A 38 4.02 -21.37 0.29
CA LEU A 38 3.90 -20.34 -0.78
C LEU A 38 4.13 -20.95 -2.17
N ASP A 39 3.47 -20.39 -3.19
CA ASP A 39 3.52 -20.86 -4.59
C ASP A 39 3.12 -22.33 -4.80
N ALA A 40 2.39 -22.92 -3.84
CA ALA A 40 2.08 -24.33 -3.83
C ALA A 40 0.58 -24.56 -3.69
N THR A 41 0.11 -25.69 -4.20
CA THR A 41 -1.28 -26.14 -4.08
C THR A 41 -1.33 -27.58 -3.61
N SER A 42 -2.44 -27.96 -2.98
CA SER A 42 -2.78 -29.35 -2.66
C SER A 42 -3.68 -29.91 -3.78
N PRO A 43 -3.40 -31.12 -4.28
CA PRO A 43 -2.49 -32.13 -3.74
C PRO A 43 -1.03 -32.03 -4.20
N GLU A 44 -0.68 -31.15 -5.15
CA GLU A 44 0.63 -31.13 -5.86
C GLU A 44 1.84 -31.01 -4.93
N THR A 45 1.66 -30.32 -3.80
CA THR A 45 2.67 -30.19 -2.75
C THR A 45 3.13 -31.57 -2.28
N TRP A 46 2.20 -32.49 -2.04
CA TRP A 46 2.46 -33.78 -1.39
C TRP A 46 2.81 -34.90 -2.38
N ILE A 47 2.89 -34.58 -3.68
CA ILE A 47 3.17 -35.53 -4.75
C ILE A 47 4.66 -35.49 -5.11
N GLY A 48 5.34 -36.62 -4.91
CA GLY A 48 6.70 -36.89 -5.39
C GLY A 48 6.71 -37.85 -6.59
N TRP A 49 7.88 -37.99 -7.23
CA TRP A 49 8.10 -39.02 -8.24
C TRP A 49 8.64 -40.30 -7.57
N LYS A 50 8.29 -41.49 -8.08
CA LYS A 50 8.83 -42.76 -7.54
C LYS A 50 10.35 -42.83 -7.59
N VAL A 51 10.96 -42.16 -8.56
CA VAL A 51 12.41 -42.01 -8.69
C VAL A 51 12.74 -40.52 -8.78
N ASP A 52 13.58 -40.04 -7.86
CA ASP A 52 14.04 -38.66 -7.83
C ASP A 52 14.62 -38.22 -9.18
N GLY A 53 14.08 -37.13 -9.74
CA GLY A 53 14.54 -36.58 -11.01
C GLY A 53 13.94 -37.19 -12.27
N ASP A 54 13.13 -38.26 -12.16
CA ASP A 54 12.47 -38.89 -13.32
C ASP A 54 10.95 -38.67 -13.30
N PRO A 55 10.42 -37.70 -14.07
CA PRO A 55 8.98 -37.46 -14.17
C PRO A 55 8.19 -38.61 -14.81
N ASN A 56 8.85 -39.59 -15.45
CA ASN A 56 8.17 -40.75 -16.05
C ASN A 56 8.08 -41.95 -15.09
N SER A 57 8.70 -41.86 -13.90
CA SER A 57 8.70 -42.95 -12.92
C SER A 57 7.33 -43.15 -12.24
N GLY A 58 6.41 -42.21 -12.42
CA GLY A 58 5.07 -42.19 -11.84
C GLY A 58 5.03 -41.45 -10.50
N ASP A 59 3.83 -41.04 -10.13
CA ASP A 59 3.60 -40.18 -8.97
C ASP A 59 3.31 -40.99 -7.68
N VAL A 60 3.69 -40.42 -6.53
CA VAL A 60 3.38 -40.92 -5.19
C VAL A 60 2.83 -39.80 -4.34
N ASN A 61 1.58 -39.94 -3.89
CA ASN A 61 0.95 -39.03 -2.94
C ASN A 61 0.98 -39.69 -1.56
N TRP A 62 1.97 -39.36 -0.75
CA TRP A 62 2.20 -40.07 0.51
C TRP A 62 1.10 -39.86 1.58
N LEU A 63 0.26 -38.85 1.42
CA LEU A 63 -0.90 -38.59 2.28
C LEU A 63 -2.14 -39.41 1.88
N GLU A 64 -2.28 -39.78 0.61
CA GLU A 64 -3.47 -40.44 0.05
C GLU A 64 -3.24 -41.92 -0.32
N ASP A 65 -2.03 -42.25 -0.76
CA ASP A 65 -1.71 -43.59 -1.25
C ASP A 65 -1.81 -44.64 -0.12
N LYS A 66 -2.61 -45.68 -0.35
CA LYS A 66 -2.96 -46.70 0.66
C LYS A 66 -1.77 -47.41 1.31
N HIS A 67 -0.60 -47.41 0.66
CA HIS A 67 0.62 -48.08 1.12
C HIS A 67 1.57 -47.13 1.89
N MET A 68 1.25 -45.82 1.93
CA MET A 68 2.00 -44.76 2.59
C MET A 68 1.37 -44.42 3.95
N LEU A 69 1.15 -43.14 4.28
CA LEU A 69 0.65 -42.71 5.60
C LEU A 69 -0.68 -43.40 6.01
N PRO A 70 -1.69 -43.57 5.14
CA PRO A 70 -2.93 -44.26 5.48
C PRO A 70 -2.76 -45.68 6.02
N ARG A 71 -1.68 -46.40 5.64
CA ARG A 71 -1.38 -47.74 6.15
C ARG A 71 -0.96 -47.74 7.61
N PHE A 72 -0.22 -46.72 8.02
CA PHE A 72 0.39 -46.63 9.35
C PHE A 72 -0.50 -45.88 10.34
N MET A 73 -1.46 -45.11 9.84
CA MET A 73 -2.43 -44.34 10.64
C MET A 73 -3.89 -44.67 10.23
N PRO A 74 -4.33 -45.95 10.28
CA PRO A 74 -5.59 -46.41 9.69
C PRO A 74 -6.85 -45.84 10.36
N ASP A 75 -6.77 -45.40 11.61
CA ASP A 75 -7.88 -44.79 12.37
C ASP A 75 -7.84 -43.24 12.36
N SER A 76 -7.00 -42.64 11.51
CA SER A 76 -6.93 -41.18 11.32
C SER A 76 -7.76 -40.71 10.12
N ARG A 77 -8.22 -39.45 10.15
CA ARG A 77 -8.73 -38.71 9.00
C ARG A 77 -7.62 -37.80 8.48
N ILE A 78 -7.27 -37.86 7.21
CA ILE A 78 -6.23 -37.00 6.63
C ILE A 78 -6.90 -35.88 5.84
N LEU A 79 -6.56 -34.64 6.15
CA LEU A 79 -7.10 -33.44 5.53
C LEU A 79 -5.98 -32.62 4.93
N THR A 80 -6.18 -32.08 3.73
CA THR A 80 -5.29 -31.04 3.20
C THR A 80 -6.04 -29.71 3.15
N TYR A 81 -5.47 -28.66 3.73
CA TYR A 81 -6.05 -27.31 3.73
C TYR A 81 -5.42 -26.45 2.63
N GLN A 82 -6.28 -25.86 1.79
CA GLN A 82 -5.87 -25.03 0.67
C GLN A 82 -6.03 -23.54 0.99
N TRP A 83 -4.95 -22.80 1.17
CA TRP A 83 -5.02 -21.34 1.41
C TRP A 83 -4.45 -20.56 0.23
N ASN A 84 -4.78 -19.26 0.12
CA ASN A 84 -4.21 -18.41 -0.93
C ASN A 84 -2.76 -18.08 -0.58
N ALA A 85 -1.83 -18.89 -1.10
CA ALA A 85 -0.40 -18.78 -0.85
C ALA A 85 0.36 -18.12 -2.02
N ASN A 86 -0.35 -17.36 -2.87
CA ASN A 86 0.25 -16.61 -3.98
C ASN A 86 1.00 -15.38 -3.46
N TYR A 87 2.12 -15.03 -4.10
CA TYR A 87 2.98 -13.88 -3.75
C TYR A 87 3.24 -12.96 -4.96
N ASP A 88 2.51 -13.18 -6.06
CA ASP A 88 2.55 -12.39 -7.28
C ASP A 88 1.41 -11.35 -7.29
N ALA A 89 1.06 -10.82 -8.47
CA ALA A 89 -0.02 -9.83 -8.60
C ALA A 89 -1.41 -10.35 -8.13
N TYR A 90 -1.51 -11.65 -7.82
CA TYR A 90 -2.71 -12.36 -7.34
C TYR A 90 -2.60 -12.76 -5.87
N ALA A 91 -1.54 -12.32 -5.19
CA ALA A 91 -1.40 -12.41 -3.76
C ALA A 91 -2.65 -11.81 -3.09
N SER A 92 -3.17 -12.52 -2.08
CA SER A 92 -4.31 -12.02 -1.33
C SER A 92 -4.01 -10.64 -0.75
N SER A 93 -4.97 -9.71 -0.84
CA SER A 93 -4.93 -8.47 -0.05
C SER A 93 -5.19 -8.72 1.43
N ASP A 94 -5.68 -9.93 1.77
CA ASP A 94 -5.87 -10.34 3.15
C ASP A 94 -4.52 -10.42 3.86
N ARG A 95 -4.49 -9.85 5.06
CA ARG A 95 -3.31 -9.95 5.92
C ARG A 95 -3.06 -11.42 6.26
N PHE A 96 -1.80 -11.75 6.54
CA PHE A 96 -1.40 -13.09 6.96
C PHE A 96 -2.20 -13.61 8.19
N SER A 97 -2.58 -12.71 9.11
CA SER A 97 -3.48 -12.99 10.23
C SER A 97 -4.92 -13.30 9.80
N GLY A 98 -5.40 -12.70 8.70
CA GLY A 98 -6.70 -13.01 8.10
C GLY A 98 -6.75 -14.47 7.62
N HIS A 99 -5.73 -14.92 6.89
CA HIS A 99 -5.61 -16.33 6.50
C HIS A 99 -5.54 -17.29 7.71
N ALA A 100 -4.85 -16.88 8.77
CA ALA A 100 -4.77 -17.65 10.00
C ALA A 100 -6.14 -17.77 10.70
N THR A 101 -6.92 -16.70 10.71
CA THR A 101 -8.29 -16.69 11.23
C THR A 101 -9.23 -17.52 10.36
N SER A 102 -9.14 -17.44 9.03
CA SER A 102 -9.91 -18.29 8.11
C SER A 102 -9.63 -19.78 8.35
N LEU A 103 -8.35 -20.15 8.51
CA LEU A 103 -7.98 -21.53 8.88
C LEU A 103 -8.69 -21.98 10.16
N LEU A 104 -8.69 -21.16 11.22
CA LEU A 104 -9.38 -21.50 12.47
C LEU A 104 -10.89 -21.62 12.28
N GLN A 105 -11.51 -20.72 11.50
CA GLN A 105 -12.95 -20.73 11.25
C GLN A 105 -13.38 -21.95 10.45
N ASP A 106 -12.67 -22.28 9.37
CA ASP A 106 -12.96 -23.44 8.51
C ASP A 106 -12.79 -24.74 9.29
N LEU A 107 -11.72 -24.86 10.09
CA LEU A 107 -11.49 -26.01 10.95
C LEU A 107 -12.56 -26.13 12.04
N HIS A 108 -13.03 -25.01 12.60
CA HIS A 108 -14.11 -25.02 13.56
C HIS A 108 -15.43 -25.50 12.93
N ALA A 109 -15.75 -25.00 11.72
CA ALA A 109 -16.96 -25.35 10.99
C ALA A 109 -16.99 -26.84 10.60
N ASP A 110 -15.87 -27.39 10.09
CA ASP A 110 -15.72 -28.82 9.77
C ASP A 110 -15.95 -29.68 11.01
N ARG A 111 -15.29 -29.33 12.13
CA ARG A 111 -15.38 -30.10 13.38
C ARG A 111 -16.75 -30.02 14.04
N PHE A 112 -17.46 -28.89 13.90
CA PHE A 112 -18.80 -28.72 14.45
C PHE A 112 -19.85 -29.46 13.60
N SER A 113 -19.77 -29.35 12.27
CA SER A 113 -20.73 -29.99 11.36
C SER A 113 -20.74 -31.52 11.46
N GLU A 114 -19.62 -32.12 11.85
CA GLU A 114 -19.50 -33.58 11.98
C GLU A 114 -19.59 -34.12 13.42
N CYS A 115 -19.92 -33.29 14.42
CA CYS A 115 -19.93 -33.66 15.85
C CYS A 115 -18.57 -34.19 16.37
N ARG A 116 -17.47 -33.61 15.89
CA ARG A 116 -16.08 -34.05 16.18
C ARG A 116 -15.29 -33.03 17.01
N SER A 117 -15.97 -32.21 17.80
CA SER A 117 -15.38 -31.12 18.59
C SER A 117 -14.21 -31.55 19.49
N ASN A 118 -14.18 -32.81 19.94
CA ASN A 118 -13.18 -33.35 20.87
C ASN A 118 -12.08 -34.21 20.20
N CYS A 119 -12.07 -34.33 18.86
CA CYS A 119 -11.12 -35.19 18.14
C CYS A 119 -9.69 -34.57 18.13
N PRO A 120 -8.63 -35.26 18.57
CA PRO A 120 -7.25 -34.75 18.52
C PRO A 120 -6.80 -34.35 17.11
N ILE A 121 -5.91 -33.36 17.03
CA ILE A 121 -5.40 -32.77 15.78
C ILE A 121 -3.88 -32.87 15.74
N ILE A 122 -3.33 -33.43 14.65
CA ILE A 122 -1.91 -33.35 14.31
C ILE A 122 -1.77 -32.51 13.04
N PHE A 123 -0.89 -31.51 13.05
CA PHE A 123 -0.58 -30.71 11.88
C PHE A 123 0.69 -31.18 11.16
N ILE A 124 0.66 -31.17 9.83
CA ILE A 124 1.82 -31.37 8.96
C ILE A 124 1.89 -30.16 8.04
N VAL A 125 2.96 -29.38 8.10
CA VAL A 125 3.01 -28.09 7.39
C VAL A 125 4.28 -27.96 6.58
N SER A 126 4.12 -27.48 5.36
CA SER A 126 5.22 -27.31 4.40
C SER A 126 5.63 -25.84 4.30
N CYS A 127 6.94 -25.59 4.34
CA CYS A 127 7.58 -24.29 4.12
C CYS A 127 6.89 -23.14 4.89
N PHE A 128 6.49 -22.07 4.19
CA PHE A 128 5.81 -20.90 4.75
C PHE A 128 4.43 -21.19 5.36
N GLY A 129 3.78 -22.32 5.02
CA GLY A 129 2.54 -22.75 5.67
C GLY A 129 2.72 -23.01 7.17
N GLY A 130 3.96 -23.25 7.62
CA GLY A 130 4.28 -23.34 9.04
C GLY A 130 4.14 -22.02 9.81
N LEU A 131 4.49 -20.89 9.17
CA LEU A 131 4.26 -19.57 9.77
C LEU A 131 2.77 -19.29 9.90
N LEU A 132 1.95 -19.75 8.94
CA LEU A 132 0.50 -19.57 8.98
C LEU A 132 -0.12 -20.33 10.16
N LEU A 133 0.30 -21.59 10.36
CA LEU A 133 -0.13 -22.40 11.49
C LEU A 133 0.32 -21.78 12.83
N ALA A 134 1.57 -21.33 12.92
CA ALA A 134 2.07 -20.67 14.12
C ALA A 134 1.23 -19.43 14.47
N GLN A 135 0.92 -18.59 13.48
CA GLN A 135 0.06 -17.42 13.64
C GLN A 135 -1.35 -17.82 14.10
N ALA A 136 -1.95 -18.86 13.50
CA ALA A 136 -3.28 -19.33 13.87
C ALA A 136 -3.34 -19.84 15.32
N LEU A 137 -2.36 -20.65 15.75
CA LEU A 137 -2.33 -21.17 17.11
C LEU A 137 -2.06 -20.08 18.15
N VAL A 138 -1.24 -19.07 17.80
CA VAL A 138 -1.05 -17.88 18.64
C VAL A 138 -2.35 -17.07 18.76
N ILE A 139 -3.06 -16.80 17.66
CA ILE A 139 -4.39 -16.13 17.69
C ILE A 139 -5.38 -16.92 18.56
N ALA A 140 -5.47 -18.23 18.39
CA ALA A 140 -6.36 -19.10 19.17
C ALA A 140 -6.08 -19.07 20.70
N SER A 141 -4.88 -18.66 21.12
CA SER A 141 -4.49 -18.55 22.52
C SER A 141 -4.98 -17.26 23.22
N HIS A 142 -5.30 -16.21 22.45
CA HIS A 142 -5.61 -14.87 22.99
C HIS A 142 -7.09 -14.75 23.42
N PRO A 143 -7.38 -14.49 24.70
CA PRO A 143 -8.75 -14.52 25.25
C PRO A 143 -9.68 -13.39 24.77
N THR A 144 -9.11 -12.34 24.19
CA THR A 144 -9.82 -11.15 23.71
C THR A 144 -10.23 -11.23 22.24
N GLU A 145 -9.86 -12.30 21.53
CA GLU A 145 -10.18 -12.46 20.10
C GLU A 145 -11.68 -12.72 19.85
N PRO A 146 -12.29 -12.09 18.83
CA PRO A 146 -13.62 -12.44 18.36
C PRO A 146 -13.66 -13.93 17.98
N GLY A 147 -14.59 -14.69 18.58
CA GLY A 147 -14.65 -16.15 18.39
C GLY A 147 -13.64 -16.94 19.23
N HIS A 148 -12.98 -16.36 20.24
CA HIS A 148 -12.00 -17.04 21.10
C HIS A 148 -12.48 -18.42 21.63
N ARG A 149 -13.75 -18.53 22.05
CA ARG A 149 -14.31 -19.82 22.53
C ARG A 149 -14.31 -20.90 21.44
N GLN A 150 -14.45 -20.52 20.18
CA GLN A 150 -14.45 -21.41 19.01
C GLN A 150 -13.01 -21.77 18.60
N HIS A 151 -12.12 -20.77 18.52
CA HIS A 151 -10.72 -20.94 18.11
C HIS A 151 -9.87 -21.66 19.16
N SER A 152 -10.07 -21.36 20.46
CA SER A 152 -9.34 -22.01 21.55
C SER A 152 -9.60 -23.53 21.64
N SER A 153 -10.73 -24.01 21.09
CA SER A 153 -11.00 -25.44 20.98
C SER A 153 -10.01 -26.15 20.05
N ILE A 154 -9.60 -25.50 18.96
CA ILE A 154 -8.62 -26.08 18.01
C ILE A 154 -7.27 -26.23 18.72
N LEU A 155 -6.79 -25.16 19.34
CA LEU A 155 -5.52 -25.17 20.09
C LEU A 155 -5.50 -26.22 21.21
N ARG A 156 -6.60 -26.38 21.96
CA ARG A 156 -6.70 -27.38 23.04
C ARG A 156 -6.65 -28.82 22.56
N HIS A 157 -7.08 -29.08 21.33
CA HIS A 157 -7.07 -30.43 20.75
C HIS A 157 -5.88 -30.67 19.81
N THR A 158 -5.02 -29.67 19.59
CA THR A 158 -3.74 -29.85 18.91
C THR A 158 -2.80 -30.67 19.79
N ILE A 159 -2.43 -31.86 19.31
CA ILE A 159 -1.56 -32.81 20.00
C ILE A 159 -0.18 -32.95 19.33
N GLY A 160 0.05 -32.28 18.19
CA GLY A 160 1.37 -32.25 17.56
C GLY A 160 1.42 -31.38 16.30
N ALA A 161 2.61 -30.87 15.97
CA ALA A 161 2.87 -30.17 14.70
C ALA A 161 4.24 -30.53 14.10
N ALA A 162 4.28 -30.92 12.83
CA ALA A 162 5.50 -31.16 12.07
C ALA A 162 5.72 -30.09 11.00
N PHE A 163 6.78 -29.29 11.16
CA PHE A 163 7.20 -28.21 10.28
C PHE A 163 8.28 -28.68 9.30
N LEU A 164 7.94 -28.78 8.02
CA LEU A 164 8.81 -29.27 6.96
C LEU A 164 9.39 -28.09 6.16
N GLY A 165 10.57 -27.62 6.54
CA GLY A 165 11.27 -26.52 5.86
C GLY A 165 10.73 -25.12 6.18
N THR A 166 10.20 -24.91 7.39
CA THR A 166 9.66 -23.59 7.80
C THR A 166 10.80 -22.67 8.29
N PRO A 167 10.97 -21.46 7.70
CA PRO A 167 12.02 -20.52 8.10
C PRO A 167 11.58 -19.69 9.30
N PHE A 168 11.71 -20.22 10.51
CA PHE A 168 11.43 -19.50 11.76
C PHE A 168 12.49 -18.44 12.09
N GLY A 169 13.73 -18.59 11.62
CA GLY A 169 14.82 -17.63 11.81
C GLY A 169 15.24 -16.95 10.50
N GLY A 170 15.41 -15.62 10.55
CA GLY A 170 15.85 -14.80 9.41
C GLY A 170 14.72 -14.08 8.66
N SER A 171 13.52 -14.00 9.25
CA SER A 171 12.36 -13.31 8.68
C SER A 171 11.93 -12.15 9.58
N PRO A 172 11.22 -11.11 9.08
CA PRO A 172 10.61 -10.08 9.92
C PRO A 172 9.54 -10.61 10.90
N LEU A 173 9.27 -11.93 10.90
CA LEU A 173 8.33 -12.65 11.75
C LEU A 173 9.04 -13.43 12.89
N ASP A 174 10.31 -13.17 13.20
CA ASP A 174 11.02 -13.84 14.31
C ASP A 174 10.28 -13.72 15.67
N ASP A 175 9.50 -12.65 15.87
CA ASP A 175 8.59 -12.48 17.02
C ASP A 175 7.48 -13.55 17.07
N LEU A 176 6.96 -13.98 15.91
CA LEU A 176 5.97 -15.05 15.83
C LEU A 176 6.55 -16.40 16.26
N ALA A 177 7.79 -16.71 15.85
CA ALA A 177 8.47 -17.93 16.27
C ALA A 177 8.67 -17.98 17.80
N ASN A 178 9.02 -16.84 18.40
CA ASN A 178 9.16 -16.72 19.86
C ASN A 178 7.81 -16.80 20.59
N GLN A 179 6.76 -16.17 20.07
CA GLN A 179 5.41 -16.27 20.65
C GLN A 179 4.86 -17.69 20.59
N PHE A 180 5.02 -18.35 19.44
CA PHE A 180 4.62 -19.75 19.29
C PHE A 180 5.46 -20.67 20.17
N GLY A 181 6.78 -20.45 20.25
CA GLY A 181 7.67 -21.14 21.18
C GLY A 181 7.23 -20.98 22.64
N ASN A 182 6.96 -19.76 23.10
CA ASN A 182 6.47 -19.52 24.46
C ASN A 182 5.10 -20.17 24.71
N LEU A 183 4.22 -20.18 23.71
CA LEU A 183 2.90 -20.82 23.80
C LEU A 183 3.02 -22.32 24.07
N ILE A 184 3.83 -23.04 23.28
CA ILE A 184 3.99 -24.50 23.40
C ILE A 184 4.85 -24.92 24.61
N HIS A 185 5.65 -24.00 25.16
CA HIS A 185 6.37 -24.19 26.43
C HIS A 185 5.51 -23.88 27.67
N SER A 186 4.35 -23.25 27.50
CA SER A 186 3.44 -23.01 28.62
C SER A 186 2.84 -24.33 29.12
N ASP A 187 2.65 -24.45 30.43
CA ASP A 187 2.02 -25.63 31.07
C ASP A 187 0.59 -25.91 30.55
N LYS A 188 0.01 -24.95 29.84
CA LYS A 188 -1.38 -25.01 29.36
C LYS A 188 -1.52 -25.70 28.00
N TYR A 189 -0.51 -25.65 27.13
CA TYR A 189 -0.63 -26.07 25.72
C TYR A 189 0.61 -26.81 25.20
N LYS A 190 1.14 -27.75 26.00
CA LYS A 190 2.34 -28.51 25.68
C LYS A 190 2.04 -29.68 24.74
N PHE A 191 2.60 -29.66 23.53
CA PHE A 191 2.55 -30.79 22.58
C PHE A 191 3.86 -30.95 21.80
N PRO A 192 4.20 -32.16 21.31
CA PRO A 192 5.39 -32.40 20.50
C PRO A 192 5.44 -31.57 19.21
N VAL A 193 6.61 -31.01 18.91
CA VAL A 193 6.88 -30.30 17.65
C VAL A 193 8.09 -30.92 16.95
N MET A 194 7.98 -31.17 15.65
CA MET A 194 9.09 -31.60 14.79
C MET A 194 9.46 -30.46 13.85
N CYS A 195 10.71 -30.00 13.88
CA CYS A 195 11.24 -29.04 12.92
C CYS A 195 12.20 -29.75 11.96
N VAL A 196 12.05 -29.54 10.65
CA VAL A 196 12.87 -30.20 9.62
C VAL A 196 13.52 -29.15 8.72
N TYR A 197 14.80 -29.34 8.42
CA TYR A 197 15.60 -28.49 7.52
C TYR A 197 16.28 -29.33 6.43
N GLU A 198 16.60 -28.70 5.29
CA GLU A 198 17.32 -29.38 4.21
C GLU A 198 18.84 -29.41 4.43
N THR A 199 19.51 -30.46 3.92
CA THR A 199 20.98 -30.55 3.93
C THR A 199 21.62 -30.50 2.54
N ARG A 200 20.82 -30.49 1.45
CA ARG A 200 21.34 -30.34 0.08
C ARG A 200 20.99 -28.98 -0.52
N HIS A 201 21.91 -28.44 -1.31
CA HIS A 201 21.75 -27.15 -1.96
C HIS A 201 20.59 -27.15 -2.97
N THR A 202 19.80 -26.09 -2.94
CA THR A 202 18.72 -25.81 -3.89
C THR A 202 19.20 -24.75 -4.88
N ASP A 203 18.91 -24.96 -6.16
CA ASP A 203 19.15 -23.97 -7.22
C ASP A 203 17.86 -23.19 -7.47
N LEU A 204 17.88 -21.90 -7.15
CA LEU A 204 16.77 -20.97 -7.36
C LEU A 204 17.10 -19.92 -8.43
N SER A 205 18.09 -20.17 -9.28
CA SER A 205 18.52 -19.25 -10.35
C SER A 205 17.38 -18.87 -11.31
N ALA A 206 16.43 -19.77 -11.55
CA ALA A 206 15.23 -19.48 -12.34
C ALA A 206 14.32 -18.40 -11.71
N TYR A 207 14.41 -18.19 -10.39
CA TYR A 207 13.64 -17.22 -9.62
C TYR A 207 14.40 -15.90 -9.36
N LYS A 208 15.63 -15.75 -9.90
CA LYS A 208 16.50 -14.56 -9.77
C LYS A 208 15.81 -13.24 -10.15
N ARG A 209 14.92 -13.25 -11.14
CA ARG A 209 14.13 -12.07 -11.55
C ARG A 209 12.96 -11.75 -10.60
N ARG A 210 12.53 -12.70 -9.77
CA ARG A 210 11.36 -12.59 -8.89
C ARG A 210 11.74 -12.29 -7.43
N LEU A 211 12.93 -12.73 -6.99
CA LEU A 211 13.38 -12.59 -5.61
C LEU A 211 14.11 -11.24 -5.35
N GLY A 212 14.75 -10.61 -6.34
CA GLY A 212 15.35 -9.26 -6.14
C GLY A 212 16.66 -9.27 -5.31
N ALA A 213 17.27 -8.09 -5.10
CA ALA A 213 18.70 -7.96 -4.77
C ALA A 213 19.11 -8.18 -3.28
N ASN A 214 18.17 -8.34 -2.34
CA ASN A 214 18.46 -8.47 -0.90
C ASN A 214 18.23 -9.90 -0.36
N PHE A 215 18.77 -10.93 -1.03
CA PHE A 215 18.57 -12.34 -0.64
C PHE A 215 19.75 -13.00 0.09
N SER A 216 20.78 -12.21 0.45
CA SER A 216 21.95 -12.69 1.20
C SER A 216 21.62 -13.26 2.59
N SER A 217 20.40 -13.05 3.10
CA SER A 217 19.93 -13.54 4.40
C SER A 217 19.29 -14.94 4.37
N MET A 218 19.00 -15.51 3.19
CA MET A 218 18.39 -16.84 3.03
C MET A 218 19.41 -17.97 2.76
N GLY A 219 20.69 -17.76 3.09
CA GLY A 219 21.73 -18.78 2.89
C GLY A 219 22.07 -19.10 1.43
N LEU A 220 21.63 -18.25 0.49
CA LEU A 220 21.89 -18.37 -0.95
C LEU A 220 23.09 -17.51 -1.38
N ASP A 221 23.89 -18.05 -2.32
CA ASP A 221 24.99 -17.32 -2.95
C ASP A 221 24.53 -16.33 -4.03
N GLU A 222 25.47 -15.60 -4.65
CA GLU A 222 25.22 -14.61 -5.72
C GLU A 222 24.56 -15.20 -6.99
N ASN A 223 24.61 -16.54 -7.13
CA ASN A 223 23.99 -17.30 -8.19
C ASN A 223 22.66 -17.93 -7.78
N TYR A 224 22.12 -17.62 -6.59
CA TYR A 224 20.88 -18.18 -6.04
C TYR A 224 20.96 -19.68 -5.76
N HIS A 225 22.16 -20.19 -5.45
CA HIS A 225 22.39 -21.56 -5.04
C HIS A 225 22.72 -21.59 -3.54
N GLY A 226 22.11 -22.49 -2.77
CA GLY A 226 22.35 -22.54 -1.34
C GLY A 226 21.37 -23.39 -0.55
N ILE A 227 21.53 -23.38 0.77
CA ILE A 227 20.55 -23.94 1.71
C ILE A 227 19.57 -22.81 2.02
N VAL A 228 18.30 -23.00 1.69
CA VAL A 228 17.22 -22.00 1.84
C VAL A 228 16.80 -21.90 3.30
N VAL A 229 16.65 -23.05 3.98
CA VAL A 229 16.34 -23.18 5.40
C VAL A 229 17.37 -24.09 6.05
N ASP A 230 18.32 -23.48 6.75
CA ASP A 230 19.33 -24.21 7.49
C ASP A 230 18.84 -24.63 8.89
N SER A 231 19.67 -25.38 9.62
CA SER A 231 19.35 -25.84 10.98
C SER A 231 18.95 -24.71 11.95
N LYS A 232 19.53 -23.50 11.80
CA LYS A 232 19.25 -22.34 12.66
C LYS A 232 17.95 -21.66 12.27
N SER A 233 17.66 -21.59 10.96
CA SER A 233 16.42 -21.03 10.44
C SER A 233 15.21 -21.92 10.75
N ALA A 234 15.38 -23.25 10.78
CA ALA A 234 14.30 -24.16 11.16
C ALA A 234 14.06 -24.28 12.67
N THR A 235 14.96 -23.79 13.53
CA THR A 235 14.84 -24.02 14.98
C THR A 235 13.86 -23.06 15.64
N ILE A 236 12.98 -23.61 16.46
CA ILE A 236 12.20 -22.88 17.45
C ILE A 236 12.91 -23.04 18.79
N SER A 237 13.03 -21.97 19.58
CA SER A 237 13.71 -22.02 20.88
C SER A 237 13.19 -23.17 21.75
N GLY A 238 14.07 -24.10 22.13
CA GLY A 238 13.75 -25.28 22.96
C GLY A 238 13.32 -26.55 22.21
N MET A 239 13.27 -26.55 20.87
CA MET A 239 12.88 -27.71 20.04
C MET A 239 14.05 -28.26 19.23
N GLU A 240 14.11 -29.58 19.06
CA GLU A 240 15.11 -30.23 18.19
C GLU A 240 14.73 -30.08 16.70
N ALA A 241 15.73 -29.80 15.87
CA ALA A 241 15.59 -29.76 14.41
C ALA A 241 16.26 -30.97 13.75
N TYR A 242 15.61 -31.56 12.75
CA TYR A 242 16.07 -32.77 12.05
C TYR A 242 16.50 -32.45 10.62
N GLY A 243 17.72 -32.83 10.25
CA GLY A 243 18.23 -32.68 8.89
C GLY A 243 17.71 -33.78 7.96
N PHE A 244 17.10 -33.39 6.84
CA PHE A 244 16.70 -34.30 5.77
C PHE A 244 17.65 -34.14 4.58
N ASP A 245 18.16 -35.27 4.07
CA ASP A 245 19.13 -35.30 2.98
C ASP A 245 18.49 -35.12 1.60
N VAL A 246 17.88 -33.95 1.41
CA VAL A 246 17.14 -33.54 0.20
C VAL A 246 17.35 -32.05 -0.05
N ARG A 247 16.88 -31.56 -1.20
CA ARG A 247 16.79 -30.12 -1.51
C ARG A 247 15.48 -29.54 -0.96
N HIS A 248 15.38 -28.22 -0.84
CA HIS A 248 14.26 -27.54 -0.16
C HIS A 248 12.87 -27.94 -0.72
N ASN A 249 12.75 -28.01 -2.05
CA ASN A 249 11.49 -28.39 -2.73
C ASN A 249 11.09 -29.87 -2.57
N MET A 250 11.92 -30.68 -1.91
CA MET A 250 11.69 -32.12 -1.68
C MET A 250 11.47 -32.45 -0.21
N LEU A 251 11.49 -31.48 0.71
CA LEU A 251 11.33 -31.70 2.16
C LEU A 251 9.98 -32.33 2.55
N HIS A 252 8.99 -32.18 1.69
CA HIS A 252 7.61 -32.60 1.92
C HIS A 252 7.14 -33.68 0.91
N LYS A 253 8.07 -34.27 0.15
CA LYS A 253 7.83 -35.30 -0.88
C LYS A 253 8.59 -36.58 -0.55
N PHE A 254 7.96 -37.74 -0.70
CA PHE A 254 8.55 -39.04 -0.40
C PHE A 254 8.25 -40.04 -1.50
N ASN A 255 9.28 -40.80 -1.89
CA ASN A 255 9.21 -41.62 -3.09
C ASN A 255 8.58 -42.99 -2.83
N ASP A 256 8.71 -43.52 -1.60
CA ASP A 256 8.06 -44.76 -1.17
C ASP A 256 8.02 -44.91 0.36
N SER A 257 7.41 -46.01 0.84
CA SER A 257 7.29 -46.30 2.28
C SER A 257 8.62 -46.66 2.98
N ASN A 258 9.68 -46.91 2.19
CA ASN A 258 11.01 -47.24 2.65
C ASN A 258 11.96 -46.04 2.70
N ASP A 259 11.59 -44.91 2.11
CA ASP A 259 12.29 -43.65 2.18
C ASP A 259 12.70 -43.32 3.63
N VAL A 260 13.98 -43.00 3.81
CA VAL A 260 14.58 -42.78 5.13
C VAL A 260 13.97 -41.58 5.83
N ASN A 261 13.63 -40.52 5.09
CA ASN A 261 13.01 -39.32 5.61
C ASN A 261 11.52 -39.57 5.92
N PHE A 262 10.82 -40.33 5.06
CA PHE A 262 9.45 -40.76 5.35
C PHE A 262 9.38 -41.60 6.63
N LYS A 263 10.33 -42.53 6.83
CA LYS A 263 10.41 -43.33 8.07
C LYS A 263 10.55 -42.47 9.32
N LYS A 264 11.31 -41.37 9.26
CA LYS A 264 11.47 -40.41 10.37
C LYS A 264 10.15 -39.70 10.68
N ILE A 265 9.49 -39.11 9.68
CA ILE A 265 8.18 -38.45 9.87
C ILE A 265 7.15 -39.44 10.38
N ARG A 266 7.04 -40.61 9.74
CA ARG A 266 6.12 -41.67 10.14
C ARG A 266 6.31 -42.08 11.59
N HIS A 267 7.57 -42.30 12.01
CA HIS A 267 7.87 -42.67 13.40
C HIS A 267 7.42 -41.57 14.38
N TRP A 268 7.68 -40.31 14.05
CA TRP A 268 7.26 -39.18 14.87
C TRP A 268 5.73 -39.05 14.95
N LEU A 269 5.02 -39.21 13.83
CA LEU A 269 3.55 -39.16 13.76
C LEU A 269 2.90 -40.25 14.61
N VAL A 270 3.36 -41.50 14.49
CA VAL A 270 2.84 -42.64 15.27
C VAL A 270 3.11 -42.42 16.76
N LYS A 271 4.34 -42.04 17.14
CA LYS A 271 4.69 -41.77 18.53
C LYS A 271 3.84 -40.65 19.15
N THR A 272 3.60 -39.57 18.40
CA THR A 272 2.79 -38.43 18.84
C THR A 272 1.33 -38.85 19.05
N ALA A 273 0.80 -39.68 18.15
CA ALA A 273 -0.53 -40.26 18.26
C ALA A 273 -0.67 -41.20 19.47
N ASP A 274 0.32 -42.05 19.75
CA ASP A 274 0.32 -42.97 20.89
C ASP A 274 0.32 -42.21 22.23
N ILE A 275 1.17 -41.19 22.39
CA ILE A 275 1.24 -40.34 23.59
C ILE A 275 -0.11 -39.66 23.86
N ALA A 276 -0.78 -39.19 22.81
CA ALA A 276 -2.10 -38.58 22.93
C ALA A 276 -3.18 -39.60 23.33
N GLY A 277 -3.11 -40.82 22.81
CA GLY A 277 -3.98 -41.93 23.19
C GLY A 277 -3.88 -42.29 24.68
N GLU A 278 -2.67 -42.30 25.24
CA GLU A 278 -2.43 -42.51 26.67
C GLU A 278 -2.96 -41.36 27.54
N THR A 279 -2.82 -40.11 27.07
CA THR A 279 -3.25 -38.91 27.80
C THR A 279 -4.78 -38.71 27.80
N LEU A 280 -5.46 -39.09 26.70
CA LEU A 280 -6.92 -38.99 26.55
C LEU A 280 -7.68 -40.21 27.09
N GLY A 281 -6.98 -41.33 27.35
CA GLY A 281 -7.53 -42.57 27.92
C GLY A 281 -7.87 -42.53 29.41
N CYS A 282 -7.49 -41.48 30.15
CA CYS A 282 -7.77 -41.36 31.59
C CYS A 282 -9.12 -40.70 31.92
N LYS A 283 -10.23 -41.11 31.27
CA LYS A 283 -11.62 -40.91 31.75
C LYS A 283 -12.56 -42.03 31.31
N ALA A 284 -12.17 -43.28 31.51
CA ALA A 284 -13.12 -44.39 31.55
C ALA A 284 -12.64 -45.45 32.57
N SER A 285 -13.36 -45.53 33.70
CA SER A 285 -13.45 -46.64 34.68
C SER A 285 -12.18 -47.20 35.37
N ASN A 286 -12.17 -47.07 36.73
CA ASN A 286 -11.73 -47.99 37.81
C ASN A 286 -10.65 -49.06 37.52
N ASP A 287 -9.60 -49.32 38.33
CA ASP A 287 -9.51 -49.45 39.79
C ASP A 287 -8.01 -49.52 40.24
N ARG A 288 -7.67 -48.81 41.33
CA ARG A 288 -6.60 -49.02 42.35
C ARG A 288 -5.08 -49.19 42.02
N PRO A 289 -4.20 -48.91 43.02
CA PRO A 289 -2.83 -48.39 42.84
C PRO A 289 -1.74 -49.44 43.10
N VAL A 290 -0.46 -49.12 42.84
CA VAL A 290 0.72 -49.43 43.70
C VAL A 290 2.00 -48.78 43.14
N ASN A 291 2.75 -48.26 44.11
CA ASN A 291 4.14 -47.78 44.19
C ASN A 291 5.21 -48.13 43.13
N ASP A 292 6.24 -47.29 43.19
CA ASP A 292 7.64 -47.62 43.50
C ASP A 292 8.71 -47.47 42.39
N LEU A 293 9.69 -46.60 42.74
CA LEU A 293 11.15 -46.76 42.65
C LEU A 293 11.96 -46.13 41.49
N TYR A 294 13.11 -45.58 41.95
CA TYR A 294 14.35 -45.12 41.29
C TYR A 294 14.31 -43.70 40.70
N ASP A 295 14.85 -42.65 41.34
CA ASP A 295 16.22 -42.41 41.84
C ASP A 295 17.27 -42.55 40.73
N ASP A 296 17.86 -41.45 40.24
CA ASP A 296 19.18 -40.99 40.69
C ASP A 296 19.73 -39.76 39.91
N ARG A 297 20.35 -38.85 40.68
CA ARG A 297 21.55 -38.01 40.42
C ARG A 297 21.66 -37.15 39.14
N SER A 298 21.54 -35.82 39.27
CA SER A 298 22.62 -34.85 39.62
C SER A 298 23.71 -34.69 38.56
N HIS A 299 23.92 -33.48 38.04
CA HIS A 299 25.25 -32.87 37.84
C HIS A 299 25.14 -31.34 37.89
N SER A 300 25.86 -30.78 38.85
CA SER A 300 26.04 -29.36 39.16
C SER A 300 27.26 -28.77 38.44
N GLY A 301 27.22 -27.46 38.24
CA GLY A 301 28.38 -26.60 37.99
C GLY A 301 28.08 -25.58 36.89
N SER A 302 28.38 -24.29 36.96
CA SER A 302 28.73 -23.35 38.03
C SER A 302 28.82 -21.98 37.34
N LYS A 303 28.43 -20.91 38.03
CA LYS A 303 28.42 -19.53 37.55
C LYS A 303 29.81 -18.97 37.23
N SER A 304 29.86 -17.96 36.36
CA SER A 304 30.74 -16.79 36.54
C SER A 304 30.13 -15.52 35.93
N ASP A 305 30.02 -14.50 36.79
CA ASP A 305 29.62 -13.11 36.55
C ASP A 305 30.42 -12.38 35.45
N THR A 306 29.83 -11.34 34.85
CA THR A 306 30.44 -10.00 34.80
C THR A 306 29.43 -8.91 34.44
N ARG A 307 29.32 -7.91 35.33
CA ARG A 307 28.58 -6.64 35.19
C ARG A 307 29.35 -5.65 34.31
N LEU A 308 28.65 -4.70 33.65
CA LEU A 308 29.07 -3.33 33.25
C LEU A 308 27.92 -2.75 32.37
N PHE A 309 27.30 -1.56 32.52
CA PHE A 309 27.60 -0.28 33.18
C PHE A 309 26.28 0.43 33.55
N ASP A 310 26.20 0.98 34.76
CA ASP A 310 25.26 2.05 35.13
C ASP A 310 26.05 3.36 35.29
N LEU A 311 25.54 4.47 34.73
CA LEU A 311 25.95 5.84 35.02
C LEU A 311 24.72 6.69 35.40
N PRO A 312 24.88 7.74 36.23
CA PRO A 312 23.79 8.32 37.00
C PRO A 312 23.03 9.39 36.22
N GLY A 313 21.71 9.25 36.17
CA GLY A 313 20.79 10.24 35.58
C GLY A 313 19.43 9.67 35.16
N SER A 314 19.24 8.35 35.12
CA SER A 314 17.96 7.78 34.70
C SER A 314 16.88 8.09 35.74
N ARG A 315 15.96 9.00 35.41
CA ARG A 315 14.63 9.01 36.03
C ARG A 315 14.10 7.58 35.94
N VAL A 316 13.84 6.96 37.08
CA VAL A 316 13.22 5.63 37.14
C VAL A 316 11.83 5.76 36.54
N ARG A 317 11.65 5.27 35.32
CA ARG A 317 10.39 5.40 34.57
C ARG A 317 9.37 4.39 35.07
N LYS A 318 8.14 4.84 35.31
CA LYS A 318 7.02 4.01 35.78
C LYS A 318 6.55 3.16 34.59
N ASN A 319 6.91 1.87 34.54
CA ASN A 319 6.60 0.89 33.48
C ASN A 319 7.29 1.10 32.12
N PRO A 320 8.59 0.79 31.98
CA PRO A 320 9.25 0.76 30.67
C PRO A 320 8.64 -0.33 29.77
N ARG A 321 8.34 0.00 28.50
CA ARG A 321 7.94 -1.00 27.51
C ARG A 321 9.12 -1.94 27.24
N LYS A 322 8.82 -3.19 26.87
CA LYS A 322 9.84 -4.15 26.40
C LYS A 322 10.50 -3.60 25.12
N PRO A 323 11.80 -3.85 24.88
CA PRO A 323 12.50 -3.40 23.67
C PRO A 323 11.77 -3.78 22.36
N GLU A 324 11.19 -4.97 22.29
CA GLU A 324 10.41 -5.46 21.14
C GLU A 324 9.20 -4.58 20.82
N ALA A 325 8.48 -4.09 21.85
CA ALA A 325 7.33 -3.21 21.66
C ALA A 325 7.75 -1.83 21.12
N ARG A 326 8.92 -1.33 21.52
CA ARG A 326 9.49 -0.09 20.99
C ARG A 326 9.90 -0.24 19.54
N GLU A 327 10.47 -1.39 19.16
CA GLU A 327 10.82 -1.68 17.76
C GLU A 327 9.59 -1.81 16.86
N LYS A 328 8.49 -2.41 17.35
CA LYS A 328 7.22 -2.44 16.60
C LYS A 328 6.70 -1.04 16.28
N LEU A 329 6.68 -0.14 17.27
CA LEU A 329 6.26 1.25 17.07
C LEU A 329 7.20 2.00 16.14
N TYR A 330 8.52 1.79 16.27
CA TYR A 330 9.51 2.35 15.36
C TYR A 330 9.28 1.92 13.91
N ASN A 331 9.05 0.63 13.66
CA ASN A 331 8.80 0.11 12.32
C ASN A 331 7.50 0.65 11.69
N LYS A 332 6.48 0.97 12.51
CA LYS A 332 5.25 1.64 12.03
C LYS A 332 5.44 3.09 11.59
N LEU A 333 6.58 3.73 11.88
CA LEU A 333 6.91 5.06 11.35
C LEU A 333 7.44 4.99 9.90
N HIS A 334 7.88 3.82 9.43
CA HIS A 334 8.40 3.64 8.09
C HIS A 334 7.28 3.41 7.06
N PHE A 335 7.41 3.98 5.86
CA PHE A 335 6.55 3.72 4.71
C PHE A 335 7.38 3.59 3.42
N LYS A 336 6.81 2.91 2.40
CA LYS A 336 7.54 2.43 1.21
C LYS A 336 8.30 3.53 0.46
N THR A 337 7.69 4.70 0.26
CA THR A 337 8.24 5.79 -0.54
C THR A 337 9.10 6.78 0.26
N LEU A 338 9.43 6.44 1.52
CA LEU A 338 10.19 7.32 2.42
C LEU A 338 11.55 7.71 1.80
N GLY A 339 11.72 9.00 1.54
CA GLY A 339 12.96 9.58 1.01
C GLY A 339 13.15 9.44 -0.51
N GLU A 340 12.17 8.95 -1.28
CA GLU A 340 12.26 8.83 -2.73
C GLU A 340 12.46 10.19 -3.43
N ARG A 341 11.69 11.21 -3.04
CA ARG A 341 11.85 12.58 -3.55
C ARG A 341 13.27 13.12 -3.40
N TYR A 342 13.89 12.91 -2.24
CA TYR A 342 15.27 13.32 -1.99
C TYR A 342 16.27 12.62 -2.92
N LYS A 343 16.10 11.32 -3.17
CA LYS A 343 16.95 10.55 -4.08
C LYS A 343 16.88 11.09 -5.51
N ASN A 344 15.69 11.49 -5.96
CA ASN A 344 15.41 11.95 -7.33
C ASN A 344 15.85 13.37 -7.65
N ILE A 345 16.18 14.19 -6.65
CA ILE A 345 16.70 15.54 -6.89
C ILE A 345 18.12 15.45 -7.44
N TRP A 346 18.39 16.17 -8.53
CA TRP A 346 19.71 16.22 -9.13
C TRP A 346 20.74 16.82 -8.16
N PRO A 347 21.94 16.23 -8.06
CA PRO A 347 23.01 16.81 -7.25
C PRO A 347 23.44 18.16 -7.82
N ALA A 348 23.85 19.08 -6.94
CA ALA A 348 24.37 20.37 -7.37
C ALA A 348 25.61 20.20 -8.28
N HIS A 349 25.71 21.04 -9.30
CA HIS A 349 26.90 21.10 -10.15
C HIS A 349 28.14 21.44 -9.29
N ARG A 350 29.31 20.87 -9.61
CA ARG A 350 30.52 20.95 -8.76
C ARG A 350 30.99 22.38 -8.46
N ALA A 351 30.60 23.34 -9.30
CA ALA A 351 30.96 24.76 -9.19
C ALA A 351 29.88 25.65 -8.56
N THR A 352 28.66 25.14 -8.29
CA THR A 352 27.52 25.92 -7.81
C THR A 352 27.16 25.61 -6.35
N CYS A 353 26.21 26.35 -5.78
CA CYS A 353 25.67 26.26 -4.41
C CYS A 353 26.64 26.61 -3.26
N LYS A 354 27.95 26.69 -3.54
CA LYS A 354 28.99 26.98 -2.53
C LYS A 354 28.85 28.33 -1.84
N TRP A 355 28.18 29.28 -2.48
CA TRP A 355 27.98 30.63 -1.92
C TRP A 355 27.06 30.63 -0.70
N LEU A 356 26.14 29.66 -0.57
CA LEU A 356 25.23 29.57 0.58
C LEU A 356 26.01 29.57 1.89
N LEU A 357 27.12 28.81 1.93
CA LEU A 357 27.98 28.73 3.11
C LEU A 357 28.67 30.06 3.45
N LYS A 358 28.69 31.03 2.53
CA LYS A 358 29.30 32.36 2.75
C LYS A 358 28.25 33.47 2.86
N ASN A 359 26.97 33.16 2.61
CA ASN A 359 25.89 34.13 2.65
C ASN A 359 25.69 34.66 4.09
N LYS A 360 25.38 35.96 4.21
CA LYS A 360 25.36 36.65 5.52
C LYS A 360 24.22 36.16 6.39
N GLU A 361 23.07 35.92 5.79
CA GLU A 361 21.86 35.41 6.43
C GLU A 361 22.08 33.97 6.89
N TYR A 362 22.69 33.12 6.06
CA TYR A 362 23.09 31.77 6.44
C TYR A 362 24.08 31.78 7.61
N GLN A 363 25.09 32.65 7.59
CA GLN A 363 26.03 32.81 8.70
C GLN A 363 25.36 33.36 9.97
N ALA A 364 24.41 34.28 9.84
CA ALA A 364 23.62 34.78 10.96
C ALA A 364 22.75 33.69 11.59
N TRP A 365 22.21 32.76 10.78
CA TRP A 365 21.46 31.61 11.28
C TRP A 365 22.32 30.59 12.04
N LEU A 366 23.60 30.44 11.64
CA LEU A 366 24.55 29.60 12.36
C LEU A 366 24.96 30.20 13.72
N ASP A 367 24.95 31.53 13.83
CA ASP A 367 25.40 32.27 15.00
C ASP A 367 24.49 32.02 16.22
N LYS A 368 25.07 31.43 17.27
CA LYS A 368 24.36 31.17 18.54
C LYS A 368 23.92 32.44 19.25
N GLY A 369 24.65 33.55 19.05
CA GLY A 369 24.30 34.84 19.65
C GLY A 369 23.02 35.45 19.09
N LYS A 370 22.54 34.99 17.93
CA LYS A 370 21.34 35.49 17.26
C LYS A 370 20.15 34.55 17.38
N LEU A 371 20.28 33.46 18.14
CA LEU A 371 19.24 32.45 18.28
C LEU A 371 17.92 33.01 18.81
N GLU A 372 17.97 34.06 19.63
CA GLU A 372 16.78 34.74 20.17
C GLU A 372 16.00 35.52 19.10
N ASP A 373 16.66 35.94 18.02
CA ASP A 373 16.03 36.73 16.96
C ASP A 373 15.22 35.84 16.01
N HIS A 374 15.72 34.63 15.73
CA HIS A 374 15.20 33.76 14.67
C HIS A 374 14.81 32.35 15.13
N HIS A 375 14.96 32.00 16.40
CA HIS A 375 14.57 30.71 17.00
C HIS A 375 15.12 29.47 16.26
N GLY A 376 16.29 29.60 15.64
CA GLY A 376 16.89 28.52 14.87
C GLY A 376 16.25 28.25 13.50
N VAL A 377 15.33 29.09 13.02
CA VAL A 377 14.66 28.92 11.73
C VAL A 377 15.30 29.77 10.63
N LEU A 378 15.68 29.12 9.53
CA LEU A 378 16.06 29.74 8.26
C LEU A 378 15.05 29.34 7.19
N TRP A 379 14.63 30.31 6.37
CA TRP A 379 13.67 30.09 5.30
C TRP A 379 14.25 30.49 3.96
N LEU A 380 14.32 29.51 3.06
CA LEU A 380 14.71 29.66 1.69
C LEU A 380 13.47 29.86 0.80
N LYS A 381 13.34 31.05 0.19
CA LYS A 381 12.26 31.38 -0.75
C LYS A 381 12.77 31.62 -2.15
N GLY A 382 11.93 31.31 -3.12
CA GLY A 382 12.20 31.59 -4.53
C GLY A 382 11.13 31.03 -5.44
N ASN A 383 11.10 31.54 -6.65
CA ASN A 383 10.24 31.12 -7.74
C ASN A 383 10.47 29.64 -8.13
N PRO A 384 9.50 29.01 -8.80
CA PRO A 384 9.69 27.66 -9.35
C PRO A 384 10.90 27.60 -10.29
N GLY A 385 11.75 26.57 -10.14
CA GLY A 385 12.89 26.35 -11.04
C GLY A 385 14.17 27.14 -10.71
N THR A 386 14.24 27.85 -9.58
CA THR A 386 15.46 28.55 -9.14
C THR A 386 16.49 27.68 -8.42
N GLY A 387 16.20 26.39 -8.22
CA GLY A 387 17.17 25.43 -7.65
C GLY A 387 17.14 25.29 -6.13
N LYS A 388 16.04 25.70 -5.46
CA LYS A 388 15.86 25.55 -3.99
C LYS A 388 16.12 24.13 -3.49
N SER A 389 15.49 23.12 -4.08
CA SER A 389 15.64 21.71 -3.68
C SER A 389 17.07 21.19 -3.91
N THR A 390 17.73 21.63 -4.99
CA THR A 390 19.14 21.35 -5.26
C THR A 390 20.06 22.00 -4.22
N LEU A 391 19.77 23.24 -3.82
CA LEU A 391 20.49 23.97 -2.79
C LEU A 391 20.28 23.34 -1.40
N MET A 392 19.07 22.88 -1.10
CA MET A 392 18.74 22.12 0.12
C MET A 392 19.52 20.80 0.17
N LYS A 393 19.51 20.03 -0.92
CA LYS A 393 20.28 18.77 -1.03
C LYS A 393 21.78 18.99 -0.88
N PHE A 394 22.30 20.09 -1.44
CA PHE A 394 23.68 20.52 -1.24
C PHE A 394 23.98 20.81 0.24
N ALA A 395 23.12 21.59 0.91
CA ALA A 395 23.28 21.91 2.33
C ALA A 395 23.29 20.67 3.23
N VAL A 396 22.32 19.77 3.05
CA VAL A 396 22.24 18.47 3.76
C VAL A 396 23.52 17.66 3.56
N SER A 397 23.94 17.48 2.30
CA SER A 397 25.11 16.66 1.97
C SER A 397 26.39 17.25 2.58
N LYS A 398 26.54 18.58 2.50
CA LYS A 398 27.74 19.27 2.97
C LYS A 398 27.86 19.26 4.49
N LEU A 399 26.77 19.56 5.20
CA LEU A 399 26.73 19.53 6.66
C LEU A 399 26.92 18.12 7.23
N SER A 400 26.35 17.11 6.58
CA SER A 400 26.54 15.70 6.96
C SER A 400 27.99 15.25 6.79
N MET A 401 28.68 15.73 5.74
CA MET A 401 30.10 15.43 5.50
C MET A 401 31.05 16.15 6.47
N GLU A 402 30.77 17.43 6.78
CA GLU A 402 31.65 18.23 7.65
C GLU A 402 31.43 17.94 9.14
N ASN A 403 30.19 17.63 9.54
CA ASN A 403 29.81 17.36 10.92
C ASN A 403 29.05 16.02 11.04
N PRO A 404 29.73 14.87 10.88
CA PRO A 404 29.09 13.55 10.91
C PRO A 404 28.60 13.14 12.30
N LYS A 405 28.97 13.88 13.35
CA LYS A 405 28.50 13.66 14.73
C LYS A 405 27.19 14.39 15.04
N ASP A 406 26.81 15.36 14.19
CA ASP A 406 25.55 16.06 14.32
C ASP A 406 24.42 15.21 13.74
N ILE A 407 23.19 15.45 14.18
CA ILE A 407 22.01 14.72 13.72
C ILE A 407 21.40 15.49 12.55
N HIS A 408 21.23 14.83 11.41
CA HIS A 408 20.66 15.43 10.20
C HIS A 408 19.42 14.65 9.78
N ILE A 409 18.25 15.27 9.88
CA ILE A 409 16.97 14.66 9.47
C ILE A 409 16.27 15.53 8.44
N PHE A 410 15.58 14.92 7.48
CA PHE A 410 14.99 15.68 6.39
C PHE A 410 13.70 15.09 5.82
N PHE A 411 12.86 15.95 5.25
CA PHE A 411 11.67 15.53 4.51
C PHE A 411 11.42 16.47 3.33
N PHE A 412 11.04 15.89 2.19
CA PHE A 412 10.84 16.62 0.95
C PHE A 412 9.44 16.28 0.48
N PHE A 413 8.51 17.26 0.53
CA PHE A 413 7.16 17.06 0.05
C PHE A 413 7.16 16.67 -1.43
N ASN A 414 6.24 15.79 -1.80
CA ASN A 414 6.10 15.30 -3.16
C ASN A 414 4.62 15.27 -3.53
N ALA A 415 4.16 16.31 -4.25
CA ALA A 415 2.77 16.45 -4.71
C ALA A 415 2.26 15.28 -5.58
N ARG A 416 3.16 14.43 -6.07
CA ARG A 416 2.85 13.24 -6.89
C ARG A 416 3.15 11.92 -6.18
N GLY A 417 3.68 11.99 -4.97
CA GLY A 417 3.96 10.83 -4.13
C GLY A 417 2.69 10.24 -3.53
N ASP A 418 2.85 9.21 -2.73
CA ASP A 418 1.73 8.61 -1.99
C ASP A 418 1.14 9.60 -0.96
N ALA A 419 -0.04 9.31 -0.41
CA ALA A 419 -0.74 10.21 0.52
C ALA A 419 0.13 10.68 1.70
N LEU A 420 1.05 9.82 2.19
CA LEU A 420 1.98 10.18 3.26
C LEU A 420 3.04 11.19 2.81
N GLU A 421 3.53 11.13 1.57
CA GLU A 421 4.53 12.09 1.03
C GLU A 421 3.97 13.50 0.81
N GLN A 422 2.65 13.64 0.76
CA GLN A 422 1.93 14.91 0.61
C GLN A 422 1.49 15.51 1.96
N SER A 423 1.58 14.73 3.04
CA SER A 423 0.96 15.06 4.34
C SER A 423 1.99 15.43 5.40
N THR A 424 1.57 16.25 6.36
CA THR A 424 2.39 16.54 7.56
C THR A 424 2.56 15.30 8.45
N VAL A 425 1.60 14.37 8.46
CA VAL A 425 1.70 13.08 9.17
C VAL A 425 2.91 12.28 8.66
N GLY A 426 3.01 12.07 7.35
CA GLY A 426 4.15 11.35 6.76
C GLY A 426 5.48 12.07 6.97
N MET A 427 5.47 13.41 7.02
CA MET A 427 6.65 14.20 7.41
C MET A 427 7.11 13.85 8.83
N TYR A 428 6.24 13.97 9.84
CA TYR A 428 6.62 13.68 11.23
C TYR A 428 7.04 12.23 11.44
N GLN A 429 6.36 11.28 10.78
CA GLN A 429 6.76 9.88 10.77
C GLN A 429 8.19 9.69 10.25
N SER A 430 8.51 10.32 9.11
CA SER A 430 9.84 10.25 8.50
C SER A 430 10.92 10.88 9.38
N LEU A 431 10.65 12.05 9.97
CA LEU A 431 11.58 12.75 10.86
C LEU A 431 11.89 11.93 12.12
N LEU A 432 10.86 11.37 12.77
CA LEU A 432 11.01 10.49 13.92
C LEU A 432 11.75 9.19 13.57
N HIS A 433 11.43 8.57 12.44
CA HIS A 433 12.11 7.37 11.96
C HIS A 433 13.62 7.64 11.75
N GLN A 434 13.98 8.74 11.10
CA GLN A 434 15.39 9.12 10.92
C GLN A 434 16.09 9.45 12.23
N LEU A 435 15.41 10.14 13.15
CA LEU A 435 15.95 10.50 14.46
C LEU A 435 16.25 9.25 15.30
N PHE A 436 15.30 8.31 15.38
CA PHE A 436 15.46 7.04 16.10
C PHE A 436 16.42 6.08 15.42
N SER A 437 16.58 6.14 14.09
CA SER A 437 17.61 5.40 13.38
C SER A 437 19.02 5.89 13.75
N GLN A 438 19.21 7.22 13.89
CA GLN A 438 20.51 7.80 14.25
C GLN A 438 20.82 7.66 15.74
N ILE A 439 19.80 7.73 16.60
CA ILE A 439 19.93 7.60 18.05
C ILE A 439 18.92 6.57 18.58
N PRO A 440 19.24 5.26 18.49
CA PRO A 440 18.34 4.19 18.92
C PRO A 440 17.90 4.26 20.38
N ARG A 441 18.71 4.86 21.26
CA ARG A 441 18.34 5.04 22.67
C ARG A 441 17.04 5.84 22.83
N LEU A 442 16.79 6.84 21.98
CA LEU A 442 15.58 7.69 22.09
C LEU A 442 14.27 6.92 21.88
N LYS A 443 14.31 5.67 21.39
CA LYS A 443 13.13 4.80 21.32
C LYS A 443 12.46 4.59 22.69
N TYR A 444 13.15 4.85 23.81
CA TYR A 444 12.52 4.84 25.14
C TYR A 444 11.38 5.86 25.29
N VAL A 445 11.34 6.91 24.44
CA VAL A 445 10.34 7.97 24.52
C VAL A 445 8.94 7.40 24.36
N PHE A 446 8.78 6.30 23.63
CA PHE A 446 7.51 5.56 23.55
C PHE A 446 6.97 5.11 24.91
N ASP A 447 7.83 4.90 25.91
CA ASP A 447 7.41 4.47 27.26
C ASP A 447 6.66 5.55 28.01
N ASP A 448 6.95 6.82 27.75
CA ASP A 448 6.35 7.95 28.49
C ASP A 448 4.92 8.25 28.01
N PHE A 449 4.55 7.72 26.85
CA PHE A 449 3.20 7.76 26.29
C PHE A 449 2.48 6.46 26.68
N ALA A 450 2.08 6.36 27.95
CA ALA A 450 1.25 5.26 28.44
C ALA A 450 -0.24 5.64 28.32
N GLN A 451 -1.01 4.85 27.55
CA GLN A 451 -2.48 4.90 27.39
C GLN A 451 -3.11 5.97 26.47
N PHE A 452 -2.34 6.81 25.77
CA PHE A 452 -2.90 7.69 24.73
C PHE A 452 -2.43 7.26 23.34
N ASP A 453 -3.40 6.98 22.44
CA ASP A 453 -3.37 7.00 20.97
C ASP A 453 -2.05 6.64 20.26
N LEU A 454 -1.31 5.65 20.78
CA LEU A 454 -0.28 4.96 20.02
C LEU A 454 -0.95 3.81 19.28
N PRO A 455 -0.66 3.59 17.99
CA PRO A 455 -1.25 2.50 17.21
C PRO A 455 -0.66 1.17 17.67
N GLU A 456 -1.07 0.70 18.85
CA GLU A 456 -0.62 -0.55 19.48
C GLU A 456 -1.36 -1.76 18.90
N THR A 457 -2.53 -1.54 18.29
CA THR A 457 -3.31 -2.56 17.60
C THR A 457 -2.96 -2.62 16.11
N ASP A 458 -3.19 -3.78 15.47
CA ASP A 458 -3.01 -3.93 14.02
C ASP A 458 -4.25 -3.47 13.23
N ILE A 459 -5.30 -2.99 13.89
CA ILE A 459 -6.53 -2.51 13.25
C ILE A 459 -6.28 -1.07 12.82
N TYR A 460 -6.27 -0.80 11.51
CA TYR A 460 -6.35 0.50 10.79
C TYR A 460 -6.09 1.86 11.52
N GLU A 461 -5.26 1.92 12.56
CA GLU A 461 -4.96 3.13 13.29
C GLU A 461 -3.78 3.81 12.60
N SER A 462 -4.10 4.80 11.78
CA SER A 462 -3.12 5.79 11.31
C SER A 462 -2.59 6.57 12.51
N TRP A 463 -1.34 7.03 12.44
CA TRP A 463 -0.77 7.84 13.50
C TRP A 463 -1.52 9.16 13.63
N ALA A 464 -2.05 9.44 14.83
CA ALA A 464 -2.61 10.75 15.14
C ALA A 464 -1.50 11.81 15.12
N LEU A 465 -1.79 12.95 14.49
CA LEU A 465 -0.84 14.04 14.29
C LEU A 465 -0.31 14.59 15.63
N GLN A 466 -1.19 14.76 16.61
CA GLN A 466 -0.84 15.27 17.94
C GLN A 466 0.12 14.34 18.69
N THR A 467 -0.03 13.02 18.50
CA THR A 467 0.86 12.01 19.08
C THR A 467 2.26 12.11 18.49
N LEU A 468 2.37 12.25 17.17
CA LEU A 468 3.66 12.42 16.48
C LEU A 468 4.36 13.73 16.87
N GLU A 469 3.62 14.82 16.99
CA GLU A 469 4.15 16.11 17.47
C GLU A 469 4.72 15.99 18.89
N SER A 470 3.96 15.36 19.79
CA SER A 470 4.38 15.15 21.17
C SER A 470 5.60 14.23 21.28
N LEU A 471 5.65 13.15 20.48
CA LEU A 471 6.80 12.25 20.41
C LEU A 471 8.06 12.97 19.93
N LEU A 472 7.94 13.80 18.89
CA LEU A 472 9.08 14.55 18.35
C LEU A 472 9.61 15.55 19.37
N MET A 473 8.70 16.28 20.02
CA MET A 473 9.02 17.23 21.08
C MET A 473 9.77 16.56 22.25
N HIS A 474 9.25 15.43 22.73
CA HIS A 474 9.88 14.69 23.83
C HIS A 474 11.22 14.10 23.43
N ALA A 475 11.32 13.51 22.22
CA ALA A 475 12.58 12.99 21.69
C ALA A 475 13.66 14.05 21.55
N ILE A 476 13.29 15.27 21.15
CA ILE A 476 14.22 16.40 21.05
C ILE A 476 14.69 16.82 22.44
N SER A 477 13.81 16.93 23.43
CA SER A 477 14.19 17.32 24.80
C SER A 477 15.21 16.37 25.45
N GLU A 478 15.26 15.13 24.98
CA GLU A 478 16.12 14.05 25.46
C GLU A 478 17.42 13.87 24.64
N LEU A 479 17.67 14.75 23.66
CA LEU A 479 18.90 14.75 22.86
C LEU A 479 20.15 15.13 23.65
N GLY A 480 19.97 15.87 24.75
CA GLY A 480 21.06 16.44 25.52
C GLY A 480 21.89 17.40 24.69
N SER A 481 23.23 17.31 24.74
CA SER A 481 24.13 18.25 24.07
C SER A 481 24.32 18.02 22.56
N HIS A 482 23.46 17.22 21.91
CA HIS A 482 23.58 16.94 20.47
C HIS A 482 23.02 18.10 19.65
N LYS A 483 23.63 18.37 18.49
CA LYS A 483 23.10 19.34 17.52
C LYS A 483 22.12 18.65 16.58
N LEU A 484 20.99 19.29 16.31
CA LEU A 484 19.95 18.76 15.45
C LEU A 484 19.71 19.70 14.26
N TRP A 485 19.86 19.16 13.05
CA TRP A 485 19.54 19.82 11.79
C TRP A 485 18.29 19.20 11.18
N VAL A 486 17.27 20.01 10.94
CA VAL A 486 16.01 19.60 10.32
C VAL A 486 15.83 20.33 9.00
N PHE A 487 15.63 19.59 7.91
CA PHE A 487 15.42 20.14 6.58
C PHE A 487 14.05 19.75 6.05
N VAL A 488 13.22 20.74 5.70
CA VAL A 488 11.90 20.48 5.10
C VAL A 488 11.77 21.29 3.81
N ASP A 489 11.71 20.59 2.68
CA ASP A 489 11.65 21.15 1.34
C ASP A 489 10.25 21.09 0.73
N ALA A 490 9.97 22.01 -0.20
CA ALA A 490 8.73 22.11 -0.96
C ALA A 490 7.46 22.23 -0.10
N LEU A 491 7.48 23.09 0.92
CA LEU A 491 6.31 23.32 1.79
C LEU A 491 5.04 23.74 1.05
N ASP A 492 5.18 24.38 -0.12
CA ASP A 492 4.08 24.75 -1.00
C ASP A 492 3.37 23.56 -1.67
N GLU A 493 3.97 22.37 -1.66
CA GLU A 493 3.36 21.13 -2.18
C GLU A 493 2.47 20.42 -1.13
N GLY A 494 2.56 20.81 0.15
CA GLY A 494 1.73 20.26 1.23
C GLY A 494 0.38 20.97 1.40
N ASN A 495 -0.53 20.39 2.19
CA ASN A 495 -1.80 21.04 2.51
C ASN A 495 -1.57 22.36 3.29
N GLU A 496 -2.03 23.49 2.76
CA GLU A 496 -1.75 24.82 3.33
C GLU A 496 -2.15 24.93 4.82
N LYS A 497 -3.30 24.39 5.20
CA LYS A 497 -3.79 24.45 6.59
C LYS A 497 -2.91 23.62 7.52
N GLU A 498 -2.47 22.45 7.08
CA GLU A 498 -1.57 21.59 7.86
C GLU A 498 -0.17 22.20 7.97
N VAL A 499 0.39 22.68 6.86
CA VAL A 499 1.72 23.31 6.82
C VAL A 499 1.78 24.55 7.72
N ARG A 500 0.71 25.35 7.78
CA ARG A 500 0.64 26.50 8.70
C ARG A 500 0.68 26.07 10.18
N LYS A 501 -0.03 24.99 10.54
CA LYS A 501 0.00 24.42 11.89
C LYS A 501 1.38 23.88 12.22
N MET A 502 1.96 23.12 11.31
CA MET A 502 3.32 22.57 11.41
C MET A 502 4.36 23.67 11.63
N ILE A 503 4.32 24.76 10.86
CA ILE A 503 5.23 25.89 11.04
C ILE A 503 5.10 26.52 12.43
N THR A 504 3.87 26.66 12.92
CA THR A 504 3.61 27.18 14.27
C THR A 504 4.19 26.26 15.34
N PHE A 505 4.01 24.95 15.17
CA PHE A 505 4.59 23.92 16.03
C PHE A 505 6.13 23.99 16.05
N PHE A 506 6.80 24.03 14.90
CA PHE A 506 8.27 24.13 14.83
C PHE A 506 8.82 25.43 15.44
N GLY A 507 8.07 26.54 15.35
CA GLY A 507 8.42 27.79 16.01
C GLY A 507 8.39 27.67 17.55
N GLY A 508 7.42 26.94 18.11
CA GLY A 508 7.38 26.61 19.53
C GLY A 508 8.48 25.62 19.94
N LEU A 509 8.70 24.60 19.10
CA LEU A 509 9.69 23.55 19.32
C LEU A 509 11.12 24.10 19.41
N GLY A 510 11.47 25.13 18.63
CA GLY A 510 12.77 25.79 18.74
C GLY A 510 13.03 26.44 20.11
N LYS A 511 11.97 26.96 20.76
CA LYS A 511 12.05 27.51 22.12
C LYS A 511 12.29 26.40 23.14
N GLU A 512 11.54 25.30 23.05
CA GLU A 512 11.68 24.17 23.97
C GLU A 512 13.02 23.45 23.82
N ALA A 513 13.54 23.32 22.59
CA ALA A 513 14.88 22.81 22.34
C ALA A 513 15.95 23.66 23.07
N LYS A 514 15.80 24.99 23.05
CA LYS A 514 16.69 25.89 23.80
C LYS A 514 16.61 25.65 25.31
N ASP A 515 15.40 25.51 25.86
CA ASP A 515 15.19 25.24 27.29
C ASP A 515 15.80 23.87 27.70
N ALA A 516 15.80 22.89 26.79
CA ALA A 516 16.46 21.59 26.95
C ALA A 516 17.98 21.62 26.65
N ASN A 517 18.55 22.79 26.34
CA ASN A 517 19.96 22.99 25.94
C ASN A 517 20.37 22.19 24.69
N VAL A 518 19.43 22.00 23.76
CA VAL A 518 19.61 21.35 22.46
C VAL A 518 19.78 22.43 21.39
N ASP A 519 20.86 22.32 20.61
CA ASP A 519 21.15 23.25 19.53
C ASP A 519 20.44 22.80 18.25
N MET A 520 19.17 23.23 18.12
CA MET A 520 18.31 22.89 16.98
C MET A 520 18.37 23.97 15.88
N ARG A 521 18.45 23.52 14.64
CA ARG A 521 18.46 24.36 13.44
C ARG A 521 17.52 23.78 12.40
N VAL A 522 16.58 24.60 11.93
CA VAL A 522 15.56 24.22 10.96
C VAL A 522 15.71 25.04 9.69
N LEU A 523 15.75 24.37 8.54
CA LEU A 523 15.77 24.99 7.22
C LEU A 523 14.51 24.60 6.44
N PHE A 524 13.67 25.60 6.18
CA PHE A 524 12.48 25.48 5.35
C PHE A 524 12.74 25.97 3.94
N ALA A 525 12.16 25.33 2.93
CA ALA A 525 12.10 25.87 1.58
C ALA A 525 10.68 25.88 1.03
N SER A 526 10.32 26.99 0.38
CA SER A 526 9.02 27.15 -0.26
C SER A 526 9.06 28.14 -1.43
N ARG A 527 7.98 28.18 -2.20
CA ARG A 527 7.65 29.30 -3.09
C ARG A 527 7.24 30.55 -2.30
N HIS A 528 7.06 31.67 -3.02
CA HIS A 528 6.50 32.92 -2.47
C HIS A 528 5.01 32.81 -2.11
N TYR A 529 4.30 31.90 -2.77
CA TYR A 529 2.90 31.58 -2.50
C TYR A 529 2.79 30.09 -2.15
N PRO A 530 1.87 29.69 -1.26
CA PRO A 530 1.01 30.56 -0.43
C PRO A 530 1.83 31.42 0.55
N GLN A 531 1.30 32.60 0.90
CA GLN A 531 1.98 33.54 1.80
C GLN A 531 1.92 33.02 3.23
N ILE A 532 2.94 32.28 3.64
CA ILE A 532 3.04 31.79 5.01
C ILE A 532 3.95 32.75 5.79
N THR A 533 3.43 33.29 6.88
CA THR A 533 4.11 34.29 7.73
C THR A 533 4.61 33.63 9.00
N ILE A 534 5.87 33.88 9.35
CA ILE A 534 6.50 33.46 10.61
C ILE A 534 7.13 34.70 11.25
N SER A 535 6.92 34.87 12.56
CA SER A 535 7.36 36.05 13.31
C SER A 535 8.87 36.11 13.56
N HIS A 536 9.54 34.96 13.74
CA HIS A 536 10.97 34.86 14.05
C HIS A 536 11.66 33.94 13.04
N LYS A 537 12.40 34.53 12.09
CA LYS A 537 13.12 33.78 11.05
C LYS A 537 14.26 34.60 10.45
N VAL A 538 15.22 33.90 9.88
CA VAL A 538 16.09 34.44 8.83
C VAL A 538 15.51 34.04 7.47
N GLU A 539 15.49 34.93 6.49
CA GLU A 539 14.96 34.65 5.15
C GLU A 539 16.01 34.92 4.08
N ILE A 540 16.17 33.97 3.14
CA ILE A 540 16.99 34.12 1.93
C ILE A 540 16.06 33.99 0.73
N ILE A 541 16.06 35.00 -0.14
CA ILE A 541 15.29 34.99 -1.39
C ILE A 541 16.26 34.78 -2.55
N LEU A 542 16.25 33.59 -3.16
CA LEU A 542 17.25 33.18 -4.16
C LEU A 542 17.37 34.18 -5.32
N GLU A 543 16.25 34.67 -5.84
CA GLU A 543 16.22 35.62 -6.97
C GLU A 543 17.02 36.90 -6.69
N SER A 544 17.09 37.30 -5.42
CA SER A 544 17.70 38.56 -4.98
C SER A 544 19.18 38.39 -4.64
N GLU A 545 19.69 37.15 -4.62
CA GLU A 545 21.08 36.85 -4.26
C GLU A 545 22.01 37.02 -5.47
N LYS A 546 22.96 37.95 -5.37
CA LYS A 546 23.95 38.19 -6.44
C LYS A 546 24.82 36.97 -6.75
N GLU A 547 25.14 36.16 -5.74
CA GLU A 547 25.94 34.96 -5.93
C GLU A 547 25.14 33.83 -6.62
N HIS A 548 23.82 33.81 -6.50
CA HIS A 548 22.95 32.91 -7.28
C HIS A 548 23.04 33.23 -8.78
N TYR A 549 23.06 34.51 -9.14
CA TYR A 549 23.35 34.94 -10.52
C TYR A 549 24.76 34.53 -10.98
N LEU A 550 25.77 34.62 -10.10
CA LEU A 550 27.13 34.15 -10.44
C LEU A 550 27.21 32.64 -10.64
N ASP A 551 26.41 31.85 -9.93
CA ASP A 551 26.31 30.41 -10.16
C ASP A 551 25.70 30.08 -11.52
N ILE A 552 24.67 30.80 -11.94
CA ILE A 552 24.14 30.71 -13.31
C ILE A 552 25.25 30.99 -14.32
N LYS A 553 26.02 32.07 -14.12
CA LYS A 553 27.16 32.42 -14.98
C LYS A 553 28.21 31.31 -15.03
N ARG A 554 28.60 30.75 -13.87
CA ARG A 554 29.58 29.65 -13.78
C ARG A 554 29.09 28.41 -14.52
N TYR A 555 27.81 28.07 -14.40
CA TYR A 555 27.19 26.94 -15.09
C TYR A 555 27.18 27.13 -16.62
N VAL A 556 26.73 28.29 -17.11
CA VAL A 556 26.75 28.60 -18.55
C VAL A 556 28.17 28.53 -19.10
N GLN A 557 29.16 29.04 -18.36
CA GLN A 557 30.55 29.01 -18.78
C GLN A 557 31.16 27.60 -18.81
N SER A 558 30.67 26.67 -17.99
CA SER A 558 31.18 25.29 -17.96
C SER A 558 30.46 24.37 -18.94
N GLU A 559 29.14 24.50 -19.09
CA GLU A 559 28.30 23.54 -19.83
C GLU A 559 27.97 23.97 -21.26
N LEU A 560 27.99 25.27 -21.59
CA LEU A 560 27.67 25.73 -22.93
C LEU A 560 28.85 25.49 -23.88
N TYR A 561 28.68 24.53 -24.79
CA TYR A 561 29.60 24.30 -25.88
C TYR A 561 29.37 25.34 -26.98
N ILE A 562 30.47 25.96 -27.45
CA ILE A 562 30.42 26.99 -28.48
C ILE A 562 31.26 26.53 -29.66
N LYS A 563 30.65 26.50 -30.83
CA LYS A 563 31.28 26.08 -32.08
C LYS A 563 32.42 27.03 -32.47
N ASP A 564 33.51 26.48 -32.99
CA ASP A 564 34.67 27.24 -33.46
C ASP A 564 34.29 28.37 -34.43
N GLY A 565 34.79 29.59 -34.18
CA GLY A 565 34.54 30.79 -34.98
C GLY A 565 33.43 31.72 -34.48
N MET A 566 32.68 31.34 -33.43
CA MET A 566 31.70 32.22 -32.77
C MET A 566 32.28 32.92 -31.54
N THR A 567 31.79 34.14 -31.23
CA THR A 567 32.23 34.88 -30.04
C THR A 567 31.61 34.27 -28.79
N ALA A 568 32.40 33.50 -28.03
CA ALA A 568 31.94 32.78 -26.84
C ALA A 568 31.26 33.69 -25.80
N GLN A 569 31.84 34.86 -25.53
CA GLN A 569 31.30 35.83 -24.58
C GLN A 569 29.92 36.37 -24.96
N GLY A 570 29.67 36.63 -26.25
CA GLY A 570 28.42 37.25 -26.68
C GLY A 570 27.19 36.38 -26.45
N ILE A 571 27.30 35.07 -26.71
CA ILE A 571 26.19 34.12 -26.50
C ILE A 571 26.01 33.85 -25.00
N GLN A 572 27.11 33.67 -24.26
CA GLN A 572 27.06 33.44 -22.81
C GLN A 572 26.42 34.61 -22.06
N ASP A 573 26.84 35.86 -22.35
CA ASP A 573 26.27 37.04 -21.69
C ASP A 573 24.79 37.22 -22.01
N GLU A 574 24.36 36.91 -23.24
CA GLU A 574 22.95 36.98 -23.63
C GLU A 574 22.09 35.93 -22.90
N VAL A 575 22.56 34.69 -22.78
CA VAL A 575 21.88 33.64 -21.99
C VAL A 575 21.77 34.04 -20.53
N ILE A 576 22.85 34.54 -19.93
CA ILE A 576 22.89 34.93 -18.51
C ILE A 576 21.93 36.10 -18.24
N ASN A 577 21.87 37.09 -19.14
CA ASN A 577 21.00 38.25 -18.97
C ASN A 577 19.51 37.88 -19.12
N ARG A 578 19.18 36.95 -20.04
CA ARG A 578 17.79 36.50 -20.25
C ARG A 578 17.29 35.54 -19.18
N ALA A 579 18.19 34.81 -18.52
CA ALA A 579 17.86 33.84 -17.48
C ALA A 579 16.95 34.37 -16.37
N SER A 580 17.03 35.67 -16.06
CA SER A 580 16.16 36.35 -15.09
C SER A 580 16.04 35.63 -13.72
N GLY A 581 17.08 34.92 -13.29
CA GLY A 581 17.12 34.15 -12.05
C GLY A 581 16.61 32.70 -12.12
N PHE A 582 16.00 32.29 -13.24
CA PHE A 582 15.46 30.94 -13.45
C PHE A 582 16.55 29.97 -13.89
N PHE A 583 17.16 29.26 -12.94
CA PHE A 583 18.21 28.28 -13.21
C PHE A 583 17.74 27.17 -14.17
N LEU A 584 16.49 26.71 -14.06
CA LEU A 584 15.93 25.72 -14.98
C LEU A 584 15.88 26.20 -16.43
N TRP A 585 15.55 27.47 -16.68
CA TRP A 585 15.55 28.03 -18.03
C TRP A 585 16.95 27.94 -18.63
N VAL A 586 17.98 28.24 -17.84
CA VAL A 586 19.38 28.17 -18.26
C VAL A 586 19.79 26.74 -18.63
N VAL A 587 19.44 25.76 -17.79
CA VAL A 587 19.74 24.34 -18.06
C VAL A 587 19.12 23.90 -19.40
N LEU A 588 17.84 24.22 -19.62
CA LEU A 588 17.13 23.87 -20.85
C LEU A 588 17.69 24.59 -22.07
N VAL A 589 17.97 25.89 -21.96
CA VAL A 589 18.50 26.69 -23.08
C VAL A 589 19.92 26.25 -23.43
N VAL A 590 20.79 25.97 -22.46
CA VAL A 590 22.13 25.45 -22.72
C VAL A 590 22.07 24.11 -23.45
N GLU A 591 21.17 23.21 -23.04
CA GLU A 591 20.96 21.93 -23.72
C GLU A 591 20.47 22.13 -25.17
N ILE A 592 19.46 22.98 -25.40
CA ILE A 592 18.96 23.33 -26.75
C ILE A 592 20.07 23.92 -27.62
N LEU A 593 20.90 24.82 -27.08
CA LEU A 593 21.99 25.42 -27.81
C LEU A 593 23.11 24.43 -28.10
N ASN A 594 23.43 23.52 -27.18
CA ASN A 594 24.41 22.45 -27.38
C ASN A 594 23.94 21.49 -28.49
N GLU A 595 22.68 21.09 -28.49
CA GLU A 595 22.08 20.32 -29.59
C GLU A 595 22.14 21.07 -30.92
N THR A 596 21.86 22.38 -30.90
CA THR A 596 21.90 23.23 -32.10
C THR A 596 23.32 23.28 -32.69
N ALA A 597 24.34 23.41 -31.85
CA ALA A 597 25.74 23.31 -32.27
C ALA A 597 26.08 21.93 -32.83
N ALA A 598 25.61 20.86 -32.18
CA ALA A 598 25.84 19.49 -32.65
C ALA A 598 25.19 19.25 -34.03
N LYS A 599 24.03 19.84 -34.29
CA LYS A 599 23.36 19.86 -35.62
C LYS A 599 24.01 20.80 -36.62
N GLY A 600 25.08 21.50 -36.24
CA GLY A 600 25.85 22.41 -37.08
C GLY A 600 25.19 23.77 -37.32
N MET A 601 24.06 24.05 -36.68
CA MET A 601 23.24 25.26 -36.84
C MET A 601 23.76 26.45 -36.02
N ASN A 602 23.30 27.66 -36.32
CA ASN A 602 23.75 28.89 -35.68
C ASN A 602 23.08 29.09 -34.31
N GLN A 603 23.86 28.89 -33.23
CA GLN A 603 23.40 29.06 -31.85
C GLN A 603 22.91 30.48 -31.54
N LYS A 604 23.53 31.52 -32.14
CA LYS A 604 23.17 32.92 -31.89
C LYS A 604 21.83 33.29 -32.51
N GLU A 605 21.54 32.79 -33.71
CA GLU A 605 20.21 32.94 -34.32
C GLU A 605 19.17 32.17 -33.52
N LYS A 606 19.51 30.95 -33.09
CA LYS A 606 18.58 30.15 -32.28
C LYS A 606 18.25 30.82 -30.95
N LEU A 607 19.24 31.41 -30.27
CA LEU A 607 19.03 32.14 -29.02
C LEU A 607 18.08 33.34 -29.18
N LYS A 608 18.10 34.02 -30.34
CA LYS A 608 17.16 35.14 -30.60
C LYS A 608 15.71 34.69 -30.74
N GLU A 609 15.48 33.45 -31.20
CA GLU A 609 14.15 32.85 -31.28
C GLU A 609 13.63 32.35 -29.93
N LEU A 610 14.53 32.14 -28.96
CA LEU A 610 14.15 31.62 -27.64
C LEU A 610 13.56 32.74 -26.77
N PRO A 611 12.42 32.49 -26.11
CA PRO A 611 11.77 33.47 -25.25
C PRO A 611 12.42 33.57 -23.87
N ASP A 612 12.30 34.75 -23.26
CA ASP A 612 12.99 35.12 -22.00
C ASP A 612 12.29 34.58 -20.73
N HIS A 613 11.06 34.09 -20.85
CA HIS A 613 10.28 33.55 -19.74
C HIS A 613 10.07 32.04 -19.87
N LEU A 614 10.12 31.33 -18.75
CA LEU A 614 10.01 29.87 -18.71
C LEU A 614 8.64 29.36 -19.21
N SER A 615 7.54 30.07 -18.91
CA SER A 615 6.21 29.74 -19.43
C SER A 615 6.15 29.84 -20.96
N THR A 616 6.68 30.93 -21.53
CA THR A 616 6.77 31.10 -22.98
C THR A 616 7.76 30.11 -23.62
N LEU A 617 8.81 29.70 -22.91
CA LEU A 617 9.72 28.64 -23.36
C LEU A 617 8.99 27.29 -23.43
N PHE A 618 8.19 26.95 -22.41
CA PHE A 618 7.37 25.75 -22.45
C PHE A 618 6.31 25.80 -23.55
N GLU A 619 5.68 26.96 -23.76
CA GLU A 619 4.81 27.18 -24.93
C GLU A 619 5.57 26.92 -26.23
N GLY A 620 6.77 27.49 -26.38
CA GLY A 620 7.64 27.26 -27.54
C GLY A 620 8.03 25.79 -27.71
N ILE A 621 8.30 25.06 -26.63
CA ILE A 621 8.60 23.62 -26.67
C ILE A 621 7.36 22.83 -27.10
N LEU A 622 6.19 23.11 -26.50
CA LEU A 622 4.94 22.43 -26.82
C LEU A 622 4.45 22.73 -28.24
N THR A 623 4.71 23.93 -28.76
CA THR A 623 4.27 24.40 -30.08
C THR A 623 5.35 24.32 -31.17
N ARG A 624 6.57 23.87 -30.83
CA ARG A 624 7.74 23.75 -31.73
C ARG A 624 7.42 23.11 -33.07
N ASP A 625 6.52 22.15 -33.03
CA ASP A 625 5.95 21.42 -34.14
C ASP A 625 4.50 21.09 -33.78
N ARG A 626 3.62 20.93 -34.78
CA ARG A 626 2.25 20.44 -34.56
C ARG A 626 2.11 18.97 -34.99
N GLU A 627 3.23 18.26 -35.05
CA GLU A 627 3.24 16.84 -35.38
C GLU A 627 2.80 16.03 -34.16
N ASN A 628 1.92 15.05 -34.36
CA ASN A 628 1.41 14.18 -33.30
C ASN A 628 0.90 14.91 -32.03
N MET A 629 0.19 16.04 -32.19
CA MET A 629 -0.35 16.80 -31.05
C MET A 629 -1.30 15.97 -30.18
N LYS A 630 -2.01 15.00 -30.75
CA LYS A 630 -2.85 14.07 -30.00
C LYS A 630 -2.02 13.17 -29.07
N GLY A 631 -0.89 12.63 -29.56
CA GLY A 631 0.06 11.87 -28.73
C GLY A 631 0.72 12.73 -27.67
N THR A 632 1.03 14.00 -27.99
CA THR A 632 1.55 14.98 -27.04
C THR A 632 0.57 15.27 -25.91
N LEU A 633 -0.69 15.55 -26.27
CA LEU A 633 -1.77 15.78 -25.31
C LEU A 633 -1.97 14.57 -24.39
N LEU A 634 -2.05 13.36 -24.96
CA LEU A 634 -2.21 12.13 -24.18
C LEU A 634 -1.03 11.86 -23.26
N CYS A 635 0.21 12.06 -23.73
CA CYS A 635 1.40 11.91 -22.91
C CYS A 635 1.35 12.82 -21.68
N ILE A 636 1.04 14.09 -21.91
CA ILE A 636 0.93 15.10 -20.85
C ILE A 636 -0.23 14.78 -19.90
N GLN A 637 -1.41 14.40 -20.41
CA GLN A 637 -2.55 14.01 -19.59
C GLN A 637 -2.25 12.79 -18.71
N TRP A 638 -1.60 11.76 -19.25
CA TRP A 638 -1.21 10.58 -18.48
C TRP A 638 -0.22 10.92 -17.38
N VAL A 639 0.79 11.75 -17.66
CA VAL A 639 1.78 12.17 -16.65
C VAL A 639 1.18 13.15 -15.63
N LEU A 640 0.13 13.90 -15.98
CA LEU A 640 -0.53 14.85 -15.07
C LEU A 640 -1.57 14.24 -14.14
N PHE A 641 -2.41 13.36 -14.69
CA PHE A 641 -3.71 12.97 -14.11
C PHE A 641 -3.88 11.47 -13.86
N SER A 642 -2.85 10.66 -14.14
CA SER A 642 -2.86 9.25 -13.72
C SER A 642 -2.96 9.12 -12.20
N ARG A 643 -3.65 8.08 -11.72
CA ARG A 643 -3.83 7.81 -10.29
C ARG A 643 -2.52 7.39 -9.62
N LYS A 644 -1.66 6.71 -10.37
CA LYS A 644 -0.28 6.38 -10.02
C LYS A 644 0.63 6.73 -11.19
N PRO A 645 1.91 7.08 -10.96
CA PRO A 645 2.89 7.22 -12.03
C PRO A 645 2.93 5.95 -12.90
N LEU A 646 2.81 6.13 -14.22
CA LEU A 646 2.86 5.01 -15.16
C LEU A 646 4.29 4.54 -15.38
N THR A 647 4.48 3.23 -15.56
CA THR A 647 5.75 2.70 -16.03
C THR A 647 6.02 3.09 -17.49
N ARG A 648 7.25 2.89 -17.96
CA ARG A 648 7.63 3.10 -19.36
C ARG A 648 6.72 2.35 -20.33
N GLU A 649 6.49 1.07 -20.09
CA GLU A 649 5.67 0.22 -20.95
C GLU A 649 4.19 0.61 -20.87
N GLU A 650 3.70 0.92 -19.67
CA GLU A 650 2.33 1.41 -19.45
C GLU A 650 2.09 2.72 -20.22
N LEU A 651 2.98 3.72 -20.08
CA LEU A 651 2.86 5.03 -20.73
C LEU A 651 2.97 4.93 -22.25
N TYR A 652 3.96 4.19 -22.76
CA TYR A 652 4.13 3.96 -24.20
C TYR A 652 2.84 3.38 -24.81
N TYR A 653 2.31 2.33 -24.19
CA TYR A 653 1.10 1.65 -24.65
C TYR A 653 -0.14 2.56 -24.57
N ALA A 654 -0.28 3.29 -23.47
CA ALA A 654 -1.41 4.19 -23.24
C ALA A 654 -1.48 5.32 -24.28
N ILE A 655 -0.33 5.89 -24.68
CA ILE A 655 -0.26 6.92 -25.73
C ILE A 655 -0.54 6.31 -27.10
N LEU A 656 0.14 5.20 -27.44
CA LEU A 656 0.04 4.58 -28.77
C LEU A 656 -1.41 4.19 -29.11
N HIS A 657 -2.11 3.57 -28.16
CA HIS A 657 -3.47 3.10 -28.36
C HIS A 657 -4.53 4.17 -28.08
N GLY A 658 -4.25 5.16 -27.22
CA GLY A 658 -5.14 6.31 -27.03
C GLY A 658 -5.17 7.24 -28.25
N ALA A 659 -4.05 7.37 -28.97
CA ALA A 659 -3.95 8.25 -30.12
C ALA A 659 -4.63 7.65 -31.37
N ASN A 660 -4.53 6.34 -31.59
CA ASN A 660 -4.91 5.66 -32.82
C ASN A 660 -6.09 4.69 -32.64
N GLU A 661 -7.32 5.17 -32.82
CA GLU A 661 -8.55 4.35 -32.72
C GLU A 661 -8.69 3.28 -33.81
N LYS A 662 -7.97 3.43 -34.94
CA LYS A 662 -8.13 2.59 -36.15
C LYS A 662 -7.02 1.55 -36.38
N GLU A 663 -5.89 1.64 -35.69
CA GLU A 663 -4.77 0.69 -35.83
C GLU A 663 -4.63 -0.16 -34.58
N THR A 664 -5.52 -1.15 -34.41
CA THR A 664 -5.36 -2.19 -33.39
C THR A 664 -4.28 -3.18 -33.84
N ARG A 665 -3.02 -2.76 -33.94
CA ARG A 665 -1.91 -3.70 -34.14
C ARG A 665 -1.77 -4.56 -32.89
N SER A 666 -1.68 -5.88 -33.07
CA SER A 666 -1.38 -6.79 -31.95
C SER A 666 -0.03 -6.41 -31.34
N TRP A 667 0.03 -6.22 -30.01
CA TRP A 667 1.29 -6.00 -29.30
C TRP A 667 2.32 -7.06 -29.70
N ALA A 668 3.37 -6.64 -30.41
CA ALA A 668 4.47 -7.48 -30.84
C ALA A 668 5.66 -7.16 -29.95
N ALA A 669 5.62 -7.71 -28.73
CA ALA A 669 6.68 -7.57 -27.72
C ALA A 669 8.09 -7.90 -28.23
N ASP A 670 8.19 -8.61 -29.36
CA ASP A 670 9.44 -9.13 -29.90
C ASP A 670 10.23 -8.09 -30.73
N TYR A 671 9.67 -6.89 -30.99
CA TYR A 671 10.31 -5.83 -31.80
C TYR A 671 10.44 -4.46 -31.12
N VAL A 672 9.83 -4.27 -29.94
CA VAL A 672 9.84 -2.96 -29.25
C VAL A 672 10.84 -3.01 -28.10
N THR A 673 11.99 -2.35 -28.27
CA THR A 673 13.03 -2.23 -27.23
C THR A 673 12.79 -1.02 -26.33
N ILE A 674 13.50 -0.95 -25.19
CA ILE A 674 13.44 0.18 -24.25
C ILE A 674 13.81 1.49 -24.96
N GLU A 675 14.82 1.46 -25.83
CA GLU A 675 15.29 2.63 -26.56
C GLU A 675 14.23 3.18 -27.53
N ILE A 676 13.45 2.28 -28.15
CA ILE A 676 12.34 2.69 -29.03
C ILE A 676 11.22 3.33 -28.21
N MET A 677 10.90 2.79 -27.04
CA MET A 677 9.90 3.37 -26.15
C MET A 677 10.35 4.74 -25.64
N ASP A 678 11.60 4.86 -25.20
CA ASP A 678 12.17 6.13 -24.72
C ASP A 678 12.19 7.17 -25.83
N ALA A 679 12.61 6.82 -27.06
CA ALA A 679 12.58 7.74 -28.20
C ALA A 679 11.15 8.18 -28.54
N PHE A 680 10.17 7.27 -28.48
CA PHE A 680 8.76 7.59 -28.74
C PHE A 680 8.19 8.52 -27.66
N ILE A 681 8.42 8.22 -26.39
CA ILE A 681 7.92 9.03 -25.26
C ILE A 681 8.64 10.38 -25.23
N LEU A 682 9.94 10.43 -25.53
CA LEU A 682 10.66 11.69 -25.69
C LEU A 682 10.07 12.55 -26.80
N THR A 683 9.68 11.93 -27.92
CA THR A 683 9.02 12.62 -29.04
C THR A 683 7.63 13.13 -28.63
N CYS A 684 6.79 12.31 -28.00
CA CYS A 684 5.45 12.71 -27.55
C CYS A 684 5.50 13.76 -26.43
N SER A 685 6.44 13.66 -25.50
CA SER A 685 6.59 14.62 -24.40
C SER A 685 7.36 15.87 -24.79
N LYS A 686 7.97 15.89 -25.97
CA LYS A 686 8.87 16.94 -26.46
C LYS A 686 10.03 17.24 -25.50
N GLY A 687 10.51 16.21 -24.79
CA GLY A 687 11.59 16.34 -23.80
C GLY A 687 11.15 16.80 -22.41
N LEU A 688 9.84 17.00 -22.17
CA LEU A 688 9.33 17.47 -20.89
C LEU A 688 9.11 16.33 -19.87
N VAL A 689 9.17 15.07 -20.29
CA VAL A 689 8.98 13.88 -19.45
C VAL A 689 10.27 13.06 -19.42
N GLN A 690 10.63 12.60 -18.23
CA GLN A 690 11.76 11.71 -17.97
C GLN A 690 11.33 10.53 -17.09
N PHE A 691 12.20 9.53 -16.97
CA PHE A 691 11.98 8.38 -16.09
C PHE A 691 12.82 8.48 -14.82
N SER A 692 12.18 8.32 -13.65
CA SER A 692 12.87 8.03 -12.40
C SER A 692 12.59 6.59 -12.00
N GLY A 693 13.65 5.78 -11.95
CA GLY A 693 13.53 4.32 -11.89
C GLY A 693 12.74 3.80 -13.09
N GLU A 694 11.56 3.25 -12.82
CA GLU A 694 10.68 2.68 -13.86
C GLU A 694 9.50 3.61 -14.23
N THR A 695 9.30 4.73 -13.52
CA THR A 695 8.09 5.56 -13.64
C THR A 695 8.32 6.90 -14.32
N ALA A 696 7.33 7.35 -15.09
CA ALA A 696 7.38 8.60 -15.83
C ALA A 696 7.00 9.81 -14.95
N GLN A 697 7.79 10.88 -15.03
CA GLN A 697 7.55 12.15 -14.35
C GLN A 697 8.00 13.34 -15.23
N PHE A 698 7.56 14.55 -14.92
CA PHE A 698 8.12 15.72 -15.61
C PHE A 698 9.58 15.95 -15.21
N ILE A 699 10.34 16.59 -16.11
CA ILE A 699 11.71 17.02 -15.85
C ILE A 699 11.80 17.98 -14.65
N HIS A 700 10.74 18.76 -14.39
CA HIS A 700 10.64 19.66 -13.25
C HIS A 700 9.19 20.00 -12.92
N GLU A 701 8.89 20.33 -11.65
CA GLU A 701 7.54 20.67 -11.18
C GLU A 701 6.96 21.91 -11.89
N THR A 702 7.80 22.88 -12.26
CA THR A 702 7.37 24.08 -13.00
C THR A 702 6.68 23.75 -14.34
N VAL A 703 6.96 22.61 -14.96
CA VAL A 703 6.24 22.15 -16.15
C VAL A 703 4.78 21.86 -15.81
N ARG A 704 4.52 21.24 -14.65
CA ARG A 704 3.16 21.00 -14.15
C ARG A 704 2.45 22.32 -13.88
N ASP A 705 3.13 23.25 -13.21
CA ASP A 705 2.55 24.56 -12.89
C ASP A 705 2.10 25.29 -14.15
N PHE A 706 2.97 25.33 -15.15
CA PHE A 706 2.65 25.93 -16.44
C PHE A 706 1.44 25.28 -17.11
N LEU A 707 1.37 23.94 -17.09
CA LEU A 707 0.27 23.19 -17.68
C LEU A 707 -1.07 23.41 -16.95
N ILE A 708 -1.06 23.52 -15.63
CA ILE A 708 -2.27 23.65 -14.80
C ILE A 708 -2.71 25.12 -14.64
N HIS A 709 -1.77 26.04 -14.39
CA HIS A 709 -2.05 27.41 -13.96
C HIS A 709 -1.86 28.45 -15.07
N ASP A 710 -0.92 28.24 -16.01
CA ASP A 710 -0.57 29.22 -17.04
C ASP A 710 -1.22 28.88 -18.40
N ASN A 711 -2.39 28.23 -18.39
CA ASN A 711 -3.11 27.78 -19.58
C ASN A 711 -2.29 26.88 -20.54
N GLY A 712 -1.18 26.29 -20.09
CA GLY A 712 -0.33 25.46 -20.95
C GLY A 712 -1.07 24.26 -21.56
N MET A 713 -2.04 23.68 -20.82
CA MET A 713 -2.91 22.63 -21.35
C MET A 713 -3.84 23.12 -22.47
N GLN A 714 -4.25 24.39 -22.49
CA GLN A 714 -5.11 24.94 -23.55
C GLN A 714 -4.37 25.11 -24.87
N LEU A 715 -3.04 25.24 -24.85
CA LEU A 715 -2.23 25.33 -26.07
C LEU A 715 -2.24 24.03 -26.88
N ILE A 716 -2.43 22.91 -26.19
CA ILE A 716 -2.39 21.56 -26.77
C ILE A 716 -3.77 20.92 -26.87
N ALA A 717 -4.75 21.34 -26.06
CA ALA A 717 -6.13 20.90 -26.14
C ALA A 717 -6.92 21.82 -27.07
N SER A 718 -7.45 21.29 -28.18
CA SER A 718 -8.19 22.05 -29.19
C SER A 718 -9.57 22.55 -28.74
N ASP A 719 -10.09 22.04 -27.62
CA ASP A 719 -11.50 22.19 -27.26
C ASP A 719 -11.67 23.11 -26.04
N ALA A 720 -12.46 24.16 -26.22
CA ALA A 720 -12.91 25.07 -25.18
C ALA A 720 -13.91 24.35 -24.24
N THR A 721 -13.40 23.49 -23.37
CA THR A 721 -14.20 22.75 -22.38
C THR A 721 -14.32 23.56 -21.08
N LYS A 722 -15.47 23.44 -20.40
CA LYS A 722 -15.72 24.10 -19.10
C LYS A 722 -14.70 23.70 -18.01
N SER A 723 -14.03 22.56 -18.17
CA SER A 723 -13.00 22.05 -17.25
C SER A 723 -11.99 21.17 -17.99
N ILE A 724 -10.76 21.67 -18.11
CA ILE A 724 -9.63 20.96 -18.73
C ILE A 724 -9.35 19.64 -18.01
N LYS A 725 -9.42 19.66 -16.67
CA LYS A 725 -9.19 18.47 -15.84
C LYS A 725 -10.28 17.42 -16.06
N GLY A 726 -11.55 17.82 -16.08
CA GLY A 726 -12.67 16.91 -16.35
C GLY A 726 -12.54 16.26 -17.74
N ALA A 727 -12.28 17.06 -18.77
CA ALA A 727 -12.09 16.58 -20.14
C ALA A 727 -10.87 15.65 -20.29
N ALA A 728 -9.77 15.94 -19.58
CA ALA A 728 -8.62 15.06 -19.54
C ALA A 728 -8.97 13.70 -18.93
N HIS A 729 -9.59 13.67 -17.74
CA HIS A 729 -10.02 12.42 -17.11
C HIS A 729 -11.02 11.64 -17.97
N ASP A 730 -11.91 12.31 -18.71
CA ASP A 730 -12.83 11.67 -19.66
C ASP A 730 -12.09 11.01 -20.85
N THR A 731 -11.04 11.67 -21.36
CA THR A 731 -10.14 11.13 -22.39
C THR A 731 -9.38 9.91 -21.86
N LEU A 732 -8.82 9.99 -20.65
CA LEU A 732 -8.09 8.88 -20.02
C LEU A 732 -9.00 7.67 -19.76
N LYS A 733 -10.23 7.91 -19.27
CA LYS A 733 -11.28 6.88 -19.14
C LYS A 733 -11.56 6.21 -20.49
N SER A 734 -11.71 6.99 -21.56
CA SER A 734 -11.96 6.47 -22.90
C SER A 734 -10.79 5.61 -23.41
N CYS A 735 -9.54 6.00 -23.11
CA CYS A 735 -8.36 5.19 -23.40
C CYS A 735 -8.38 3.85 -22.64
N CYS A 736 -8.74 3.85 -21.35
CA CYS A 736 -8.91 2.63 -20.57
C CYS A 736 -10.00 1.72 -21.17
N LEU A 737 -11.16 2.27 -21.53
CA LEU A 737 -12.25 1.53 -22.19
C LEU A 737 -11.82 0.93 -23.52
N ASN A 738 -11.07 1.67 -24.32
CA ASN A 738 -10.57 1.20 -25.61
C ASN A 738 -9.56 0.06 -25.43
N CYS A 739 -8.68 0.14 -24.44
CA CYS A 739 -7.76 -0.94 -24.10
C CYS A 739 -8.52 -2.22 -23.69
N ILE A 740 -9.48 -2.09 -22.79
CA ILE A 740 -10.34 -3.20 -22.35
C ILE A 740 -11.09 -3.78 -23.56
N SER A 741 -11.82 -2.94 -24.30
CA SER A 741 -12.62 -3.35 -25.46
C SER A 741 -11.80 -4.02 -26.57
N SER A 742 -10.58 -3.53 -26.82
CA SER A 742 -9.67 -4.12 -27.81
C SER A 742 -9.19 -5.50 -27.35
N THR A 743 -8.89 -5.65 -26.06
CA THR A 743 -8.55 -6.94 -25.46
C THR A 743 -9.73 -7.91 -25.63
N LEU A 744 -10.96 -7.46 -25.40
CA LEU A 744 -12.16 -8.28 -25.60
C LEU A 744 -12.37 -8.72 -27.04
N LYS A 745 -12.11 -7.83 -28.02
CA LYS A 745 -12.17 -8.17 -29.45
C LYS A 745 -11.13 -9.23 -29.82
N ILE A 746 -9.94 -9.18 -29.23
CA ILE A 746 -8.88 -10.18 -29.45
C ILE A 746 -9.29 -11.54 -28.86
N ILE A 747 -9.89 -11.56 -27.67
CA ILE A 747 -10.31 -12.80 -26.99
C ILE A 747 -11.49 -13.45 -27.72
N TRP A 748 -12.48 -12.67 -28.19
CA TRP A 748 -13.76 -13.20 -28.66
C TRP A 748 -14.01 -13.14 -30.18
N GLY A 749 -13.09 -12.56 -30.96
CA GLY A 749 -13.18 -12.47 -32.41
C GLY A 749 -14.14 -11.38 -32.91
N SER A 750 -13.79 -10.75 -34.03
CA SER A 750 -14.57 -9.68 -34.66
C SER A 750 -15.82 -10.22 -35.36
N GLY A 751 -16.99 -10.21 -34.72
CA GLY A 751 -18.23 -10.48 -35.47
C GLY A 751 -19.55 -10.72 -34.77
N ARG A 752 -19.67 -10.74 -33.43
CA ARG A 752 -20.99 -10.87 -32.78
C ARG A 752 -21.17 -9.91 -31.60
N PRO A 753 -22.32 -9.23 -31.47
CA PRO A 753 -22.69 -8.57 -30.22
C PRO A 753 -22.83 -9.66 -29.16
N VAL A 754 -21.95 -9.64 -28.16
CA VAL A 754 -21.96 -10.61 -27.07
C VAL A 754 -23.17 -10.30 -26.19
N ARG A 755 -24.17 -11.18 -26.19
CA ARG A 755 -25.23 -11.21 -25.17
C ARG A 755 -24.74 -12.04 -23.98
N PHE A 756 -24.70 -11.43 -22.80
CA PHE A 756 -24.07 -11.94 -21.57
C PHE A 756 -25.02 -12.76 -20.70
N ASP A 757 -25.76 -13.68 -21.31
CA ASP A 757 -26.85 -14.38 -20.61
C ASP A 757 -26.44 -15.79 -20.17
N ASN A 758 -25.24 -16.27 -20.51
CA ASN A 758 -24.85 -17.66 -20.27
C ASN A 758 -23.38 -17.81 -19.79
N LEU A 759 -23.21 -17.80 -18.46
CA LEU A 759 -21.92 -17.92 -17.76
C LEU A 759 -21.19 -19.23 -18.07
N ASP A 760 -21.90 -20.32 -18.32
CA ASP A 760 -21.30 -21.62 -18.68
C ASP A 760 -20.62 -21.58 -20.06
N ARG A 761 -21.13 -20.74 -20.96
CA ARG A 761 -20.53 -20.53 -22.29
C ARG A 761 -19.24 -19.70 -22.21
N LEU A 762 -19.18 -18.73 -21.29
CA LEU A 762 -17.98 -17.92 -21.02
C LEU A 762 -16.87 -18.78 -20.38
N ARG A 763 -17.25 -19.67 -19.46
CA ARG A 763 -16.34 -20.65 -18.84
C ARG A 763 -15.78 -21.64 -19.87
N GLY A 764 -16.62 -22.20 -20.73
CA GLY A 764 -16.16 -23.11 -21.79
C GLY A 764 -15.26 -22.45 -22.85
N ILE A 765 -15.43 -21.16 -23.12
CA ILE A 765 -14.54 -20.41 -24.02
C ILE A 765 -13.20 -20.10 -23.32
N TYR A 766 -13.22 -19.71 -22.04
CA TYR A 766 -12.00 -19.51 -21.26
C TYR A 766 -11.21 -20.81 -21.12
N ASP A 767 -11.87 -21.92 -20.75
CA ASP A 767 -11.26 -23.23 -20.63
C ASP A 767 -10.69 -23.69 -21.98
N SER A 768 -11.39 -23.42 -23.10
CA SER A 768 -10.91 -23.69 -24.45
C SER A 768 -9.69 -22.83 -24.83
N ILE A 769 -9.63 -21.54 -24.46
CA ILE A 769 -8.47 -20.66 -24.69
C ILE A 769 -7.28 -21.08 -23.82
N VAL A 770 -7.52 -21.48 -22.58
CA VAL A 770 -6.50 -21.98 -21.65
C VAL A 770 -5.99 -23.36 -22.10
N GLU A 771 -6.86 -24.25 -22.57
CA GLU A 771 -6.49 -25.57 -23.11
C GLU A 771 -5.77 -25.47 -24.45
N SER A 772 -6.19 -24.58 -25.34
CA SER A 772 -5.48 -24.32 -26.60
C SER A 772 -4.15 -23.59 -26.37
N GLY A 773 -4.05 -22.76 -25.34
CA GLY A 773 -2.80 -22.20 -24.83
C GLY A 773 -1.86 -23.24 -24.22
N ARG A 774 -2.38 -24.24 -23.48
CA ARG A 774 -1.61 -25.35 -22.91
C ARG A 774 -1.10 -26.35 -23.95
N LYS A 775 -1.85 -26.59 -25.03
CA LYS A 775 -1.47 -27.56 -26.08
C LYS A 775 -0.46 -27.02 -27.11
N ASN A 776 -0.32 -25.70 -27.25
CA ASN A 776 0.54 -25.06 -28.26
C ASN A 776 1.67 -24.21 -27.65
N TYR A 777 2.41 -24.78 -26.70
CA TYR A 777 3.54 -24.13 -26.01
C TYR A 777 4.76 -23.75 -26.89
N SER A 778 4.61 -23.76 -28.22
CA SER A 778 5.64 -23.23 -29.13
C SER A 778 5.17 -22.07 -30.02
N LYS A 779 3.86 -21.78 -30.19
CA LYS A 779 3.45 -20.77 -31.21
C LYS A 779 2.22 -19.87 -30.94
N SER A 780 1.52 -19.92 -29.80
CA SER A 780 0.42 -18.96 -29.52
C SER A 780 0.74 -18.00 -28.36
N LYS A 781 0.68 -16.69 -28.66
CA LYS A 781 0.97 -15.54 -27.77
C LYS A 781 0.05 -15.52 -26.53
N PRO A 782 0.58 -15.49 -25.29
CA PRO A 782 -0.25 -15.36 -24.09
C PRO A 782 -0.79 -13.92 -23.95
N LEU A 783 -2.06 -13.79 -23.58
CA LEU A 783 -2.75 -12.52 -23.31
C LEU A 783 -2.18 -11.71 -22.12
N TYR A 784 -1.27 -12.29 -21.34
CA TYR A 784 -0.58 -11.66 -20.20
C TYR A 784 0.49 -10.61 -20.57
N LYS A 785 0.71 -10.34 -21.87
CA LYS A 785 1.66 -9.31 -22.35
C LYS A 785 0.95 -7.99 -22.75
N THR A 786 -0.03 -7.48 -22.00
CA THR A 786 -0.61 -6.14 -22.25
C THR A 786 -0.26 -5.18 -21.11
N PRO A 787 0.86 -4.42 -21.20
CA PRO A 787 1.41 -3.66 -20.07
C PRO A 787 0.43 -2.68 -19.39
N PHE A 788 -0.54 -2.14 -20.14
CA PHE A 788 -1.49 -1.13 -19.66
C PHE A 788 -2.84 -1.68 -19.19
N LEU A 789 -3.17 -2.94 -19.50
CA LEU A 789 -4.50 -3.49 -19.22
C LEU A 789 -4.81 -3.53 -17.72
N HIS A 790 -3.80 -3.81 -16.89
CA HIS A 790 -3.94 -3.76 -15.44
C HIS A 790 -4.34 -2.35 -14.98
N TYR A 791 -3.58 -1.33 -15.37
CA TYR A 791 -3.94 0.06 -15.06
C TYR A 791 -5.38 0.37 -15.53
N ALA A 792 -5.71 0.02 -16.77
CA ALA A 792 -7.02 0.28 -17.36
C ALA A 792 -8.17 -0.38 -16.59
N LEU A 793 -8.02 -1.64 -16.16
CA LEU A 793 -9.06 -2.35 -15.41
C LEU A 793 -9.32 -1.75 -14.03
N PHE A 794 -8.27 -1.32 -13.32
CA PHE A 794 -8.37 -0.88 -11.93
C PHE A 794 -8.60 0.62 -11.75
N HIS A 795 -8.27 1.45 -12.75
CA HIS A 795 -8.39 2.90 -12.62
C HIS A 795 -9.41 3.52 -13.58
N LEU A 796 -10.14 2.70 -14.36
CA LEU A 796 -11.22 3.18 -15.23
C LEU A 796 -12.28 3.98 -14.46
N LEU A 797 -12.80 3.42 -13.36
CA LEU A 797 -13.85 4.07 -12.58
C LEU A 797 -13.34 5.30 -11.83
N HIS A 798 -12.07 5.32 -11.42
CA HIS A 798 -11.42 6.51 -10.87
C HIS A 798 -11.40 7.67 -11.89
N HIS A 799 -11.01 7.42 -13.14
CA HIS A 799 -11.00 8.44 -14.18
C HIS A 799 -12.42 8.91 -14.52
N ALA A 800 -13.41 8.01 -14.57
CA ALA A 800 -14.81 8.41 -14.75
C ALA A 800 -15.30 9.30 -13.59
N ASN A 801 -15.00 8.94 -12.33
CA ASN A 801 -15.38 9.74 -11.16
C ASN A 801 -14.74 11.13 -11.16
N ALA A 802 -13.46 11.22 -11.51
CA ALA A 802 -12.77 12.51 -11.64
C ALA A 802 -13.29 13.35 -12.82
N ALA A 803 -13.77 12.73 -13.90
CA ALA A 803 -14.42 13.42 -15.01
C ALA A 803 -15.76 14.02 -14.59
N GLU A 804 -16.59 13.25 -13.87
CA GLU A 804 -17.86 13.73 -13.28
C GLU A 804 -17.63 14.89 -12.32
N ALA A 805 -16.69 14.73 -11.38
CA ALA A 805 -16.30 15.79 -10.45
C ALA A 805 -15.74 17.02 -11.17
N GLY A 806 -15.18 16.83 -12.35
CA GLY A 806 -14.71 17.89 -13.24
C GLY A 806 -15.80 18.51 -14.10
N GLY A 807 -17.07 18.17 -13.93
CA GLY A 807 -18.20 18.73 -14.68
C GLY A 807 -18.44 18.10 -16.06
N VAL A 808 -17.85 16.92 -16.33
CA VAL A 808 -18.10 16.13 -17.55
C VAL A 808 -18.99 14.94 -17.20
N SER A 809 -20.28 15.03 -17.55
CA SER A 809 -21.28 14.02 -17.19
C SER A 809 -20.95 12.61 -17.70
N GLN A 810 -21.03 11.64 -16.80
CA GLN A 810 -20.78 10.22 -16.99
C GLN A 810 -22.07 9.40 -16.95
N VAL A 811 -23.24 10.04 -16.96
CA VAL A 811 -24.54 9.34 -16.94
C VAL A 811 -24.65 8.33 -18.09
N SER A 812 -24.29 8.73 -19.31
CA SER A 812 -24.29 7.85 -20.48
C SER A 812 -23.31 6.68 -20.32
N PHE A 813 -22.16 6.92 -19.69
CA PHE A 813 -21.18 5.88 -19.40
C PHE A 813 -21.74 4.87 -18.38
N ILE A 814 -22.33 5.35 -17.29
CA ILE A 814 -22.97 4.53 -16.24
C ILE A 814 -24.07 3.64 -16.83
N GLN A 815 -24.95 4.21 -17.66
CA GLN A 815 -26.04 3.48 -18.30
C GLN A 815 -25.55 2.39 -19.28
N ALA A 816 -24.43 2.64 -19.96
CA ALA A 816 -23.83 1.70 -20.89
C ALA A 816 -22.81 0.73 -20.25
N PHE A 817 -22.46 0.93 -18.97
CA PHE A 817 -21.37 0.21 -18.33
C PHE A 817 -21.71 -1.27 -18.11
N GLN A 818 -20.92 -2.15 -18.72
CA GLN A 818 -21.10 -3.59 -18.62
C GLN A 818 -20.43 -4.15 -17.36
N LEU A 819 -21.03 -3.91 -16.19
CA LEU A 819 -20.48 -4.33 -14.89
C LEU A 819 -20.06 -5.81 -14.88
N ARG A 820 -20.95 -6.70 -15.32
CA ARG A 820 -20.69 -8.16 -15.32
C ARG A 820 -19.45 -8.52 -16.12
N SER A 821 -19.28 -7.90 -17.29
CA SER A 821 -18.13 -8.10 -18.17
C SER A 821 -16.85 -7.58 -17.53
N TRP A 822 -16.90 -6.39 -16.92
CA TRP A 822 -15.75 -5.79 -16.25
C TRP A 822 -15.33 -6.58 -15.00
N VAL A 823 -16.28 -7.00 -14.15
CA VAL A 823 -16.03 -7.87 -12.98
C VAL A 823 -15.42 -9.21 -13.42
N TYR A 824 -15.98 -9.81 -14.48
CA TYR A 824 -15.45 -11.05 -15.04
C TYR A 824 -14.00 -10.89 -15.53
N LEU A 825 -13.69 -9.80 -16.23
CA LEU A 825 -12.34 -9.54 -16.69
C LEU A 825 -11.37 -9.27 -15.55
N ARG A 826 -11.76 -8.45 -14.57
CA ARG A 826 -10.97 -8.27 -13.35
C ARG A 826 -10.67 -9.64 -12.76
N LYS A 827 -11.68 -10.50 -12.55
CA LYS A 827 -11.52 -11.86 -12.02
C LYS A 827 -10.56 -12.72 -12.85
N VAL A 828 -10.74 -12.77 -14.17
CA VAL A 828 -9.90 -13.57 -15.07
C VAL A 828 -8.45 -13.10 -15.05
N PHE A 829 -8.23 -11.79 -15.05
CA PHE A 829 -6.89 -11.20 -15.01
C PHE A 829 -6.29 -11.16 -13.61
N LEU A 830 -7.03 -11.57 -12.58
CA LEU A 830 -6.65 -11.54 -11.17
C LEU A 830 -6.29 -12.92 -10.59
N GLU A 831 -6.55 -14.03 -11.29
CA GLU A 831 -6.51 -15.40 -10.71
C GLU A 831 -7.12 -15.50 -9.28
N LEU A 832 -7.98 -14.54 -8.90
CA LEU A 832 -8.39 -14.35 -7.53
C LEU A 832 -9.49 -15.35 -7.20
N GLY A 833 -9.28 -16.03 -6.08
CA GLY A 833 -10.33 -16.67 -5.30
C GLY A 833 -11.50 -15.71 -5.05
N THR A 834 -12.64 -16.32 -4.76
CA THR A 834 -13.99 -15.73 -4.67
C THR A 834 -14.07 -14.28 -4.16
N PHE A 835 -14.56 -13.37 -5.01
CA PHE A 835 -15.47 -12.35 -4.52
C PHE A 835 -16.78 -13.06 -4.18
N ASN A 836 -17.19 -12.98 -2.91
CA ASN A 836 -18.53 -13.35 -2.47
C ASN A 836 -19.54 -12.31 -3.01
N SER A 837 -19.79 -12.33 -4.31
CA SER A 837 -21.13 -12.39 -4.87
C SER A 837 -21.08 -12.15 -6.39
N LEU A 838 -21.66 -13.06 -7.15
CA LEU A 838 -22.23 -12.74 -8.47
C LEU A 838 -23.51 -11.88 -8.33
N ARG A 839 -23.67 -11.17 -7.20
CA ARG A 839 -24.81 -10.30 -6.84
C ARG A 839 -24.41 -8.85 -6.56
N SER A 840 -23.14 -8.44 -6.68
CA SER A 840 -22.74 -7.06 -6.44
C SER A 840 -23.38 -6.12 -7.47
N THR A 841 -24.19 -5.18 -7.00
CA THR A 841 -24.74 -4.11 -7.84
C THR A 841 -23.62 -3.15 -8.26
N PHE A 842 -23.79 -2.43 -9.38
CA PHE A 842 -22.77 -1.46 -9.83
C PHE A 842 -22.51 -0.40 -8.75
N LEU A 843 -23.58 -0.01 -8.07
CA LEU A 843 -23.57 0.90 -6.95
C LEU A 843 -22.70 0.42 -5.78
N TYR A 844 -22.84 -0.83 -5.36
CA TYR A 844 -22.00 -1.39 -4.30
C TYR A 844 -20.51 -1.28 -4.66
N THR A 845 -20.15 -1.61 -5.91
CA THR A 845 -18.78 -1.47 -6.40
C THR A 845 -18.29 -0.02 -6.38
N LEU A 846 -19.13 0.95 -6.76
CA LEU A 846 -18.77 2.37 -6.69
C LEU A 846 -18.56 2.84 -5.24
N ALA A 847 -19.38 2.36 -4.32
CA ALA A 847 -19.33 2.74 -2.90
C ALA A 847 -18.13 2.12 -2.17
N GLU A 848 -17.83 0.84 -2.44
CA GLU A 848 -16.62 0.16 -1.95
C GLU A 848 -15.33 0.88 -2.40
N GLU A 849 -15.31 1.41 -3.64
CA GLU A 849 -14.16 2.15 -4.17
C GLU A 849 -14.18 3.66 -3.81
N GLY A 850 -15.15 4.13 -3.02
CA GLY A 850 -15.24 5.54 -2.58
C GLY A 850 -15.53 6.55 -3.70
N LEU A 851 -16.24 6.14 -4.75
CA LEU A 851 -16.46 6.91 -5.98
C LEU A 851 -17.73 7.79 -5.92
N GLY A 852 -17.73 8.71 -4.96
CA GLY A 852 -18.91 9.53 -4.61
C GLY A 852 -19.55 10.32 -5.76
N SER A 853 -18.76 10.87 -6.69
CA SER A 853 -19.31 11.65 -7.81
C SER A 853 -20.07 10.77 -8.80
N LEU A 854 -19.58 9.56 -9.10
CA LEU A 854 -20.32 8.60 -9.94
C LEU A 854 -21.59 8.09 -9.26
N ILE A 855 -21.56 7.90 -7.93
CA ILE A 855 -22.75 7.50 -7.17
C ILE A 855 -23.83 8.60 -7.29
N MET A 856 -23.45 9.87 -7.15
CA MET A 856 -24.38 10.98 -7.32
C MET A 856 -24.89 11.11 -8.76
N ALA A 857 -24.02 10.94 -9.76
CA ALA A 857 -24.45 10.93 -11.16
C ALA A 857 -25.44 9.78 -11.47
N MET A 858 -25.22 8.61 -10.88
CA MET A 858 -26.12 7.46 -10.98
C MET A 858 -27.49 7.75 -10.33
N LEU A 859 -27.49 8.43 -9.18
CA LEU A 859 -28.71 8.85 -8.47
C LEU A 859 -29.53 9.87 -9.26
N HIS A 860 -28.88 10.88 -9.83
CA HIS A 860 -29.55 11.91 -10.63
C HIS A 860 -30.15 11.36 -11.93
N ALA A 861 -29.58 10.27 -12.47
CA ALA A 861 -30.03 9.67 -13.72
C ALA A 861 -31.33 8.86 -13.61
N ASP A 862 -31.73 8.41 -12.42
CA ASP A 862 -32.98 7.66 -12.20
C ASP A 862 -33.67 8.04 -10.87
N PRO A 863 -34.24 9.27 -10.77
CA PRO A 863 -34.80 9.83 -9.53
C PRO A 863 -35.96 9.01 -8.94
N GLY A 864 -36.67 8.24 -9.77
CA GLY A 864 -37.89 7.54 -9.39
C GLY A 864 -37.71 6.10 -8.89
N LYS A 865 -36.49 5.54 -8.95
CA LYS A 865 -36.26 4.11 -8.64
C LYS A 865 -35.08 3.80 -7.71
N THR A 866 -34.22 4.76 -7.37
CA THR A 866 -32.91 4.44 -6.78
C THR A 866 -32.66 4.79 -5.31
N PRO A 867 -33.18 5.86 -4.67
CA PRO A 867 -32.72 6.20 -3.30
C PRO A 867 -33.03 5.12 -2.24
N HIS A 868 -34.24 4.53 -2.30
CA HIS A 868 -34.70 3.50 -1.35
C HIS A 868 -33.94 2.18 -1.42
N LEU A 869 -33.68 1.66 -2.61
CA LEU A 869 -32.89 0.43 -2.81
C LEU A 869 -31.39 0.67 -2.59
N LEU A 870 -30.93 1.90 -2.81
CA LEU A 870 -29.53 2.32 -2.72
C LEU A 870 -29.02 2.31 -1.28
N VAL A 871 -29.73 2.95 -0.37
CA VAL A 871 -29.29 3.00 1.03
C VAL A 871 -29.53 1.65 1.71
N GLU A 872 -30.63 0.96 1.43
CA GLU A 872 -30.87 -0.39 1.99
C GLU A 872 -29.77 -1.40 1.60
N GLU A 873 -29.30 -1.38 0.35
CA GLU A 873 -28.21 -2.28 -0.11
C GLU A 873 -26.84 -1.85 0.46
N LEU A 874 -26.54 -0.55 0.51
CA LEU A 874 -25.27 -0.04 1.07
C LEU A 874 -25.20 -0.16 2.60
N LEU A 875 -26.35 -0.24 3.29
CA LEU A 875 -26.45 -0.47 4.73
C LEU A 875 -26.26 -1.94 5.14
N ARG A 876 -26.38 -2.89 4.19
CA ARG A 876 -26.08 -4.31 4.47
C ARG A 876 -24.59 -4.58 4.72
N HIS A 877 -23.73 -3.60 4.44
CA HIS A 877 -22.28 -3.71 4.52
C HIS A 877 -21.75 -2.60 5.44
N GLU A 878 -21.11 -2.96 6.55
CA GLU A 878 -20.66 -2.00 7.58
C GLU A 878 -19.49 -1.09 7.11
N ASP A 879 -18.76 -1.49 6.06
CA ASP A 879 -17.50 -0.87 5.64
C ASP A 879 -17.64 0.25 4.58
N VAL A 880 -18.87 0.63 4.24
CA VAL A 880 -19.18 1.58 3.14
C VAL A 880 -19.20 3.04 3.60
N GLU A 881 -18.53 3.94 2.86
CA GLU A 881 -18.62 5.40 3.08
C GLU A 881 -19.93 6.00 2.53
N LEU A 882 -20.68 6.70 3.40
CA LEU A 882 -22.03 7.23 3.08
C LEU A 882 -22.11 8.76 3.00
N ASN A 883 -21.02 9.48 3.23
CA ASN A 883 -21.00 10.95 3.31
C ASN A 883 -20.52 11.62 2.02
N PHE A 884 -20.61 10.94 0.88
CA PHE A 884 -20.22 11.51 -0.40
C PHE A 884 -21.10 12.72 -0.76
N ARG A 885 -20.52 13.71 -1.44
CA ARG A 885 -21.18 14.95 -1.82
C ARG A 885 -21.27 15.08 -3.34
N ASP A 886 -22.40 15.54 -3.86
CA ASP A 886 -22.52 15.83 -5.29
C ASP A 886 -21.68 17.04 -5.70
N ALA A 887 -21.16 17.03 -6.92
CA ALA A 887 -20.19 18.02 -7.38
C ALA A 887 -20.83 19.39 -7.71
N GLU A 888 -22.14 19.45 -7.97
CA GLU A 888 -22.83 20.69 -8.37
C GLU A 888 -23.36 21.48 -7.17
N LYS A 889 -23.90 20.78 -6.18
CA LYS A 889 -24.65 21.33 -5.05
C LYS A 889 -24.16 20.83 -3.69
N GLY A 890 -23.15 19.96 -3.64
CA GLY A 890 -22.53 19.52 -2.39
C GLY A 890 -23.43 18.70 -1.46
N ARG A 891 -24.51 18.09 -1.98
CA ARG A 891 -25.52 17.37 -1.19
C ARG A 891 -25.08 15.94 -0.92
N THR A 892 -25.42 15.44 0.27
CA THR A 892 -25.18 14.05 0.69
C THR A 892 -26.42 13.16 0.46
N PRO A 893 -26.29 11.82 0.48
CA PRO A 893 -27.45 10.92 0.47
C PRO A 893 -28.49 11.28 1.53
N MET A 894 -28.03 11.51 2.77
CA MET A 894 -28.87 11.95 3.90
C MET A 894 -29.62 13.24 3.59
N TRP A 895 -28.98 14.19 2.88
CA TRP A 895 -29.63 15.43 2.46
C TRP A 895 -30.73 15.17 1.43
N CYS A 896 -30.46 14.34 0.42
CA CYS A 896 -31.45 13.98 -0.61
C CYS A 896 -32.63 13.20 -0.02
N ASP A 897 -32.37 12.24 0.88
CA ASP A 897 -33.41 11.45 1.55
C ASP A 897 -34.29 12.32 2.46
N ALA A 898 -33.69 13.36 3.06
CA ALA A 898 -34.39 14.36 3.85
C ALA A 898 -35.22 15.33 3.00
N GLU A 899 -34.79 15.66 1.78
CA GLU A 899 -35.56 16.46 0.81
C GLU A 899 -36.80 15.69 0.31
N GLU A 900 -36.64 14.40 0.02
CA GLU A 900 -37.71 13.55 -0.52
C GLU A 900 -38.63 12.95 0.57
N GLY A 901 -38.21 12.98 1.84
CA GLY A 901 -39.03 12.53 2.97
C GLY A 901 -38.95 11.01 3.22
N TYR A 902 -37.84 10.36 2.91
CA TYR A 902 -37.71 8.90 3.05
C TYR A 902 -37.39 8.45 4.48
N GLU A 903 -38.43 8.41 5.32
CA GLU A 903 -38.39 8.08 6.75
C GLU A 903 -37.58 6.82 7.09
N ALA A 904 -37.83 5.70 6.40
CA ALA A 904 -37.19 4.41 6.68
C ALA A 904 -35.67 4.46 6.44
N ILE A 905 -35.24 5.21 5.43
CA ILE A 905 -33.84 5.35 5.05
C ILE A 905 -33.11 6.26 6.05
N VAL A 906 -33.70 7.42 6.32
CA VAL A 906 -33.19 8.38 7.30
C VAL A 906 -32.98 7.69 8.65
N LYS A 907 -33.93 6.86 9.09
CA LYS A 907 -33.79 6.08 10.33
C LYS A 907 -32.55 5.19 10.31
N LEU A 908 -32.34 4.43 9.24
CA LEU A 908 -31.20 3.53 9.13
C LEU A 908 -29.86 4.26 9.02
N LEU A 909 -29.81 5.40 8.32
CA LEU A 909 -28.63 6.27 8.27
C LEU A 909 -28.26 6.83 9.64
N LEU A 910 -29.26 7.21 10.45
CA LEU A 910 -29.06 7.71 11.81
C LEU A 910 -28.56 6.64 12.78
N GLU A 911 -28.94 5.37 12.57
CA GLU A 911 -28.48 4.22 13.36
C GLU A 911 -27.01 3.86 13.09
N ARG A 912 -26.44 4.30 11.96
CA ARG A 912 -25.05 4.01 11.57
C ARG A 912 -24.06 5.03 12.13
N GLN A 913 -22.96 4.54 12.73
CA GLN A 913 -21.85 5.41 13.15
C GLN A 913 -21.09 5.95 11.94
N GLY A 914 -20.68 7.21 12.00
CA GLY A 914 -19.90 7.87 10.94
C GLY A 914 -20.69 8.70 9.93
N VAL A 915 -22.04 8.63 9.87
CA VAL A 915 -22.85 9.49 8.98
C VAL A 915 -22.84 10.96 9.41
N ASP A 916 -22.56 11.88 8.50
CA ASP A 916 -22.59 13.33 8.73
C ASP A 916 -24.01 13.88 8.53
N VAL A 917 -24.70 14.10 9.65
CA VAL A 917 -26.07 14.62 9.68
C VAL A 917 -26.15 16.15 9.59
N GLU A 918 -25.00 16.83 9.67
CA GLU A 918 -24.89 18.31 9.66
C GLU A 918 -24.29 18.84 8.34
N SER A 919 -24.09 17.96 7.35
CA SER A 919 -23.54 18.34 6.05
C SER A 919 -24.42 19.37 5.33
N LYS A 920 -23.87 20.55 5.07
CA LYS A 920 -24.54 21.62 4.31
C LYS A 920 -24.32 21.49 2.81
N ASP A 921 -25.38 21.72 2.04
CA ASP A 921 -25.29 21.92 0.59
C ASP A 921 -24.59 23.26 0.25
N THR A 922 -24.08 23.39 -0.97
CA THR A 922 -23.32 24.58 -1.40
C THR A 922 -24.18 25.67 -2.04
N GLU A 923 -25.43 25.38 -2.41
CA GLU A 923 -26.32 26.33 -3.10
C GLU A 923 -27.08 27.22 -2.10
N TYR A 924 -27.58 26.62 -1.03
CA TYR A 924 -28.39 27.27 0.00
C TYR A 924 -27.79 27.16 1.40
N GLY A 925 -26.80 26.29 1.63
CA GLY A 925 -26.22 26.08 2.97
C GLY A 925 -27.14 25.34 3.93
N GLN A 926 -28.11 24.58 3.42
CA GLN A 926 -29.10 23.86 4.21
C GLN A 926 -28.54 22.52 4.70
N THR A 927 -28.80 22.21 5.98
CA THR A 927 -28.59 20.86 6.53
C THR A 927 -29.75 19.94 6.15
N PRO A 928 -29.59 18.61 6.28
CA PRO A 928 -30.68 17.64 6.14
C PRO A 928 -31.93 18.01 6.99
N LEU A 929 -31.72 18.54 8.21
CA LEU A 929 -32.82 18.98 9.07
C LEU A 929 -33.54 20.22 8.50
N CYS A 930 -32.79 21.22 8.02
CA CYS A 930 -33.37 22.42 7.41
C CYS A 930 -34.17 22.09 6.15
N VAL A 931 -33.67 21.20 5.29
CA VAL A 931 -34.39 20.80 4.08
C VAL A 931 -35.64 19.96 4.41
N ALA A 932 -35.57 19.03 5.37
CA ALA A 932 -36.75 18.28 5.82
C ALA A 932 -37.85 19.20 6.38
N ALA A 933 -37.47 20.19 7.19
CA ALA A 933 -38.40 21.19 7.71
C ALA A 933 -38.96 22.09 6.60
N ARG A 934 -38.14 22.50 5.63
CA ARG A 934 -38.55 23.29 4.45
C ARG A 934 -39.56 22.56 3.57
N PHE A 935 -39.45 21.24 3.41
CA PHE A 935 -40.39 20.43 2.63
C PHE A 935 -41.55 19.88 3.45
N GLY A 936 -41.49 19.93 4.79
CA GLY A 936 -42.58 19.57 5.69
C GLY A 936 -42.60 18.10 6.10
N HIS A 937 -41.45 17.41 6.03
CA HIS A 937 -41.33 15.98 6.32
C HIS A 937 -41.24 15.73 7.82
N ARG A 938 -42.40 15.78 8.50
CA ARG A 938 -42.49 15.77 9.97
C ARG A 938 -41.84 14.54 10.63
N GLU A 939 -42.02 13.37 10.05
CA GLU A 939 -41.49 12.13 10.62
C GLU A 939 -39.97 12.01 10.44
N VAL A 940 -39.42 12.51 9.32
CA VAL A 940 -37.96 12.66 9.13
C VAL A 940 -37.37 13.59 10.17
N VAL A 941 -38.00 14.74 10.43
CA VAL A 941 -37.60 15.67 11.50
C VAL A 941 -37.65 14.97 12.86
N ARG A 942 -38.74 14.25 13.17
CA ARG A 942 -38.87 13.48 14.42
C ARG A 942 -37.73 12.48 14.61
N LEU A 943 -37.41 11.70 13.58
CA LEU A 943 -36.32 10.72 13.60
C LEU A 943 -34.95 11.38 13.85
N MET A 944 -34.67 12.50 13.16
CA MET A 944 -33.44 13.27 13.34
C MET A 944 -33.32 13.83 14.77
N LEU A 945 -34.41 14.34 15.35
CA LEU A 945 -34.43 14.84 16.73
C LEU A 945 -34.17 13.74 17.75
N VAL A 946 -34.79 12.57 17.58
CA VAL A 946 -34.60 11.41 18.46
C VAL A 946 -33.17 10.88 18.43
N SER A 947 -32.44 11.05 17.32
CA SER A 947 -31.04 10.64 17.22
C SER A 947 -30.08 11.45 18.09
N ASN A 948 -30.47 12.66 18.51
CA ASN A 948 -29.65 13.62 19.26
C ASN A 948 -28.28 13.95 18.63
N ARG A 949 -28.14 13.78 17.30
CA ARG A 949 -26.92 14.09 16.53
C ARG A 949 -27.00 15.41 15.77
N VAL A 950 -28.19 16.03 15.71
CA VAL A 950 -28.46 17.23 14.89
C VAL A 950 -28.39 18.53 15.69
N VAL A 951 -28.02 19.63 15.03
CA VAL A 951 -27.93 20.97 15.63
C VAL A 951 -29.12 21.83 15.20
N LEU A 952 -30.08 22.02 16.10
CA LEU A 952 -31.31 22.79 15.88
C LEU A 952 -31.06 24.24 15.42
N GLY A 953 -30.00 24.87 15.95
CA GLY A 953 -29.64 26.25 15.66
C GLY A 953 -28.85 26.45 14.35
N SER A 954 -28.67 25.42 13.54
CA SER A 954 -27.91 25.51 12.29
C SER A 954 -28.66 26.39 11.28
N GLN A 955 -28.01 27.47 10.84
CA GLN A 955 -28.57 28.43 9.88
C GLN A 955 -28.09 28.14 8.46
N ASP A 956 -28.99 28.30 7.49
CA ASP A 956 -28.67 28.30 6.07
C ASP A 956 -28.09 29.65 5.60
N LEU A 957 -27.73 29.78 4.32
CA LEU A 957 -27.15 31.01 3.76
C LEU A 957 -28.11 32.20 3.79
N GLN A 958 -29.41 31.96 3.99
CA GLN A 958 -30.44 32.99 4.17
C GLN A 958 -30.71 33.29 5.66
N GLY A 959 -29.91 32.73 6.57
CA GLY A 959 -30.07 32.87 8.01
C GLY A 959 -31.26 32.10 8.59
N GLN A 960 -31.88 31.21 7.81
CA GLN A 960 -33.04 30.43 8.25
C GLN A 960 -32.59 29.15 8.97
N THR A 961 -33.31 28.78 10.01
CA THR A 961 -33.17 27.51 10.74
C THR A 961 -34.33 26.58 10.38
N ALA A 962 -34.25 25.31 10.77
CA ALA A 962 -35.39 24.39 10.64
C ALA A 962 -36.68 24.95 11.28
N TRP A 963 -36.55 25.67 12.41
CA TRP A 963 -37.69 26.29 13.09
C TRP A 963 -38.27 27.48 12.30
N THR A 964 -37.42 28.33 11.72
CA THR A 964 -37.94 29.42 10.88
C THR A 964 -38.57 28.90 9.58
N TRP A 965 -38.07 27.80 9.02
CA TRP A 965 -38.74 27.11 7.92
C TRP A 965 -40.10 26.53 8.32
N ALA A 966 -40.25 25.99 9.53
CA ALA A 966 -41.54 25.55 10.07
C ALA A 966 -42.55 26.71 10.20
N ILE A 967 -42.10 27.90 10.63
CA ILE A 967 -42.91 29.13 10.68
C ILE A 967 -43.34 29.57 9.28
N ILE A 968 -42.41 29.62 8.34
CA ILE A 968 -42.68 30.04 6.95
C ILE A 968 -43.77 29.14 6.33
N ARG A 969 -43.77 27.85 6.69
CA ARG A 969 -44.78 26.88 6.26
C ARG A 969 -46.08 26.91 7.05
N GLN A 970 -46.14 27.62 8.17
CA GLN A 970 -47.27 27.60 9.12
C GLN A 970 -47.56 26.18 9.63
N ASP A 971 -46.51 25.41 9.91
CA ASP A 971 -46.62 24.02 10.39
C ASP A 971 -46.54 23.95 11.93
N ASP A 972 -47.69 24.13 12.59
CA ASP A 972 -47.81 24.15 14.07
C ASP A 972 -47.22 22.92 14.75
N ALA A 973 -47.45 21.73 14.18
CA ALA A 973 -46.94 20.47 14.73
C ALA A 973 -45.42 20.36 14.59
N MET A 974 -44.85 20.89 13.51
CA MET A 974 -43.39 20.95 13.34
C MET A 974 -42.75 21.96 14.30
N MET A 975 -43.41 23.11 14.51
CA MET A 975 -42.94 24.12 15.47
C MET A 975 -42.93 23.58 16.90
N GLU A 976 -43.96 22.82 17.28
CA GLU A 976 -44.01 22.13 18.57
C GLU A 976 -42.89 21.09 18.70
N MET A 977 -42.62 20.31 17.64
CA MET A 977 -41.54 19.32 17.62
C MET A 977 -40.15 19.93 17.77
N LEU A 978 -39.89 21.03 17.05
CA LEU A 978 -38.59 21.72 17.06
C LEU A 978 -38.41 22.62 18.29
N GLY A 979 -39.48 22.96 19.00
CA GLY A 979 -39.46 23.82 20.19
C GLY A 979 -39.39 23.09 21.55
N ASN A 980 -39.66 21.78 21.59
CA ASN A 980 -39.83 21.00 22.83
C ASN A 980 -38.60 20.16 23.27
N ILE A 981 -37.37 20.52 22.90
CA ILE A 981 -36.14 19.77 23.25
C ILE A 981 -35.15 20.63 24.02
#